data_AF-A0A8J3PKP5-F1
#
_entry.id   AF-A0A8J3PKP5-F1
#
_cell.length_a   1.000
_cell.length_b   1.000
_cell.length_c   1.000
_cell.angle_alpha   90.00
_cell.angle_beta   90.00
_cell.angle_gamma   90.00
#
_symmetry.space_group_name_H-M   'P 1'
#
loop_
_entity.id
_entity.type
_entity.pdbx_description
1 polymer ?
#
loop_
_entity_poly.entity_id
_entity_poly.type
_entity_poly.pdbx_seq_one_letter_code
_entity_poly.pdbx_strand_id
1 'polypeptide(L)'
;MTTTLETPLKGLVGDKTAKALATHLDLHTAGDLIYHFPRRYDERGEHTDIRALEVGEQVTVMAQVQRTNVRPMRQRRGQLLEVTVGDDSGGTLTLTFFSQPWRERDLKPGRWGLFAGKVTEFRGKRQLNSPDYVLLDDETATSEVEEFAGALIPVYPAAAAVPTWVIARCVRVVLDTLTVSPDPLPPAVRAERGLVGLDGALREIHRPSSRESLAKARRRLKWDEAFAVQLTLAQRKHRAADWPAKPRPRRDDGLLSTFDASLPYELTDGQRRVGDEVAADLAMSHPMHRLLQGEVGSGKTLCALRAMLQVVDAGGQAAMLAPTEVLAAQHYRNVLDLLGPMGRAGELDSAPDATRVALVTGSMGAAAKRAALAEIASGEAGVVVGTHALLYEGVDFADLGLVVVDEQHRFGVEQRDALRAKADQPPHVLVMTATPIPRTVAMTVYGDLEISVLSQLPRGRSPIASHVVPAAEKPAFLDRAWRRLREEVAAGHQAYVVCPRIGEAATEEEDAPPPEDGQERRPPLAVLEVAPLLAEGPLKGLRIGVLHGKLPADEKDSVMREFAAGKLDVLVATTVIEVGVDVPNSTVMIILDADRFGVSQLHQLRGRVGRGSAPGLCLLVSEAQEGTPARERLASVASTTDGFRLAELDLEQRREGDVLGAAQSGRRSHLRLLSLLRDADLIRDARADAIALIEADPELAEHPELAATIAQFVDEERAEYLEKG
;
A
#
# COMPACT_ATOMS: atom_id res chain seq x y z
N MET A 1 40.05 -21.45 -2.30
CA MET A 1 39.53 -20.43 -3.24
C MET A 1 38.70 -19.48 -2.41
N THR A 2 39.04 -18.19 -2.42
CA THR A 2 38.35 -17.16 -1.63
C THR A 2 37.00 -16.90 -2.30
N THR A 3 35.89 -17.14 -1.60
CA THR A 3 34.55 -16.91 -2.15
C THR A 3 34.09 -15.49 -1.79
N THR A 4 33.71 -14.71 -2.80
CA THR A 4 33.08 -13.39 -2.65
C THR A 4 31.58 -13.49 -2.94
N LEU A 5 30.80 -12.45 -2.60
CA LEU A 5 29.35 -12.41 -2.87
C LEU A 5 29.01 -12.51 -4.37
N GLU A 6 29.88 -12.03 -5.25
CA GLU A 6 29.69 -12.10 -6.71
C GLU A 6 30.04 -13.47 -7.31
N THR A 7 30.60 -14.39 -6.52
CA THR A 7 31.05 -15.69 -7.03
C THR A 7 29.85 -16.52 -7.52
N PRO A 8 29.87 -17.05 -8.77
CA PRO A 8 28.78 -17.87 -9.29
C PRO A 8 28.59 -19.19 -8.52
N LEU A 9 27.34 -19.59 -8.27
CA LEU A 9 27.02 -20.81 -7.50
C LEU A 9 27.49 -22.10 -8.18
N LYS A 10 27.62 -22.09 -9.51
CA LYS A 10 28.00 -23.27 -10.31
C LYS A 10 29.29 -23.94 -9.79
N GLY A 11 30.31 -23.13 -9.46
CA GLY A 11 31.59 -23.61 -8.96
C GLY A 11 31.62 -23.97 -7.46
N LEU A 12 30.58 -23.59 -6.70
CA LEU A 12 30.53 -23.75 -5.25
C LEU A 12 29.68 -24.95 -4.81
N VAL A 13 28.51 -25.14 -5.43
CA VAL A 13 27.53 -26.15 -5.00
C VAL A 13 27.27 -27.26 -6.04
N GLY A 14 27.96 -27.17 -7.19
CA GLY A 14 27.85 -28.11 -8.31
C GLY A 14 26.73 -27.79 -9.30
N ASP A 15 26.97 -28.09 -10.58
CA ASP A 15 26.13 -27.72 -11.73
C ASP A 15 24.64 -28.06 -11.58
N LYS A 16 24.33 -29.25 -11.07
CA LYS A 16 22.94 -29.72 -10.93
C LYS A 16 22.17 -28.89 -9.90
N THR A 17 22.79 -28.64 -8.75
CA THR A 17 22.19 -27.89 -7.65
C THR A 17 22.08 -26.41 -8.00
N ALA A 18 23.13 -25.84 -8.60
CA ALA A 18 23.12 -24.44 -9.07
C ALA A 18 22.02 -24.19 -10.12
N LYS A 19 21.83 -25.12 -11.07
CA LYS A 19 20.74 -25.01 -12.06
C LYS A 19 19.35 -25.04 -11.41
N ALA A 20 19.15 -25.87 -10.39
CA ALA A 20 17.87 -25.95 -9.68
C ALA A 20 17.59 -24.67 -8.87
N LEU A 21 18.61 -24.13 -8.17
CA LEU A 21 18.55 -22.86 -7.45
C LEU A 21 18.21 -21.69 -8.38
N ALA A 22 18.88 -21.59 -9.54
CA ALA A 22 18.61 -20.56 -10.54
C ALA A 22 17.22 -20.69 -11.18
N THR A 23 16.77 -21.91 -11.51
CA THR A 23 15.51 -22.12 -12.23
C THR A 23 14.28 -21.91 -11.35
N HIS A 24 14.35 -22.32 -10.07
CA HIS A 24 13.19 -22.36 -9.18
C HIS A 24 13.14 -21.24 -8.15
N LEU A 25 14.30 -20.66 -7.80
CA LEU A 25 14.42 -19.61 -6.78
C LEU A 25 15.15 -18.36 -7.30
N ASP A 26 15.55 -18.35 -8.58
CA ASP A 26 16.31 -17.26 -9.21
C ASP A 26 17.64 -16.94 -8.50
N LEU A 27 18.28 -17.92 -7.86
CA LEU A 27 19.55 -17.71 -7.16
C LEU A 27 20.74 -18.10 -8.04
N HIS A 28 21.63 -17.15 -8.36
CA HIS A 28 22.74 -17.34 -9.31
C HIS A 28 24.12 -17.22 -8.68
N THR A 29 24.26 -16.36 -7.67
CA THR A 29 25.53 -16.00 -7.00
C THR A 29 25.56 -16.42 -5.53
N ALA A 30 26.76 -16.42 -4.93
CA ALA A 30 26.94 -16.62 -3.50
C ALA A 30 26.16 -15.57 -2.68
N GLY A 31 26.12 -14.32 -3.14
CA GLY A 31 25.34 -13.24 -2.56
C GLY A 31 23.84 -13.52 -2.61
N ASP A 32 23.32 -13.95 -3.76
CA ASP A 32 21.89 -14.32 -3.87
C ASP A 32 21.50 -15.34 -2.81
N LEU A 33 22.35 -16.36 -2.60
CA LEU A 33 22.11 -17.43 -1.64
C LEU A 33 22.26 -16.99 -0.17
N ILE A 34 23.25 -16.15 0.15
CA ILE A 34 23.48 -15.63 1.51
C ILE A 34 22.43 -14.59 1.91
N TYR A 35 21.89 -13.84 0.95
CA TYR A 35 20.77 -12.94 1.24
C TYR A 35 19.40 -13.65 1.09
N HIS A 36 19.37 -14.97 0.85
CA HIS A 36 18.15 -15.78 0.89
C HIS A 36 17.86 -16.23 2.33
N PHE A 37 17.27 -15.33 3.10
CA PHE A 37 17.12 -15.52 4.54
C PHE A 37 16.07 -16.57 4.93
N PRO A 38 16.23 -17.25 6.09
CA PRO A 38 15.19 -18.10 6.67
C PRO A 38 13.90 -17.31 6.97
N ARG A 39 12.73 -17.90 6.66
CA ARG A 39 11.42 -17.32 7.02
C ARG A 39 11.14 -17.45 8.51
N ARG A 40 11.51 -18.58 9.09
CA ARG A 40 11.32 -18.92 10.50
C ARG A 40 12.46 -19.80 11.00
N TYR A 41 12.51 -19.94 12.32
CA TYR A 41 13.47 -20.78 13.03
C TYR A 41 12.66 -21.71 13.92
N ASP A 42 12.72 -23.00 13.64
CA ASP A 42 12.02 -24.03 14.42
C ASP A 42 12.98 -24.53 15.51
N GLU A 43 12.51 -24.72 16.75
CA GLU A 43 13.35 -25.27 17.82
C GLU A 43 13.21 -26.78 17.93
N ARG A 44 14.32 -27.47 18.18
CA ARG A 44 14.29 -28.92 18.33
C ARG A 44 13.39 -29.31 19.53
N GLY A 45 12.19 -29.82 19.23
CA GLY A 45 11.15 -30.16 20.21
C GLY A 45 9.94 -29.22 20.23
N GLU A 46 10.00 -28.05 19.58
CA GLU A 46 8.83 -27.19 19.35
C GLU A 46 8.19 -27.53 17.99
N HIS A 47 6.86 -27.58 17.95
CA HIS A 47 6.11 -28.05 16.78
C HIS A 47 5.77 -26.91 15.80
N THR A 48 5.75 -27.22 14.51
CA THR A 48 5.07 -26.37 13.52
C THR A 48 3.55 -26.46 13.74
N ASP A 49 2.82 -25.33 13.75
CA ASP A 49 1.35 -25.36 13.82
C ASP A 49 0.76 -25.94 12.51
N ILE A 50 0.33 -27.20 12.56
CA ILE A 50 -0.23 -27.94 11.42
C ILE A 50 -1.61 -27.40 11.02
N ARG A 51 -2.30 -26.68 11.91
CA ARG A 51 -3.65 -26.14 11.67
C ARG A 51 -3.63 -24.90 10.78
N ALA A 52 -2.52 -24.17 10.77
CA ALA A 52 -2.33 -23.00 9.92
C ALA A 52 -1.96 -23.33 8.45
N LEU A 53 -1.75 -24.61 8.11
CA LEU A 53 -1.33 -25.00 6.75
C LEU A 53 -2.46 -24.86 5.72
N GLU A 54 -2.20 -24.15 4.62
CA GLU A 54 -3.14 -23.95 3.51
C GLU A 54 -3.00 -25.02 2.42
N VAL A 55 -4.11 -25.44 1.82
CA VAL A 55 -4.11 -26.46 0.75
C VAL A 55 -3.54 -25.86 -0.53
N GLY A 56 -2.56 -26.54 -1.14
CA GLY A 56 -1.88 -26.09 -2.35
C GLY A 56 -0.51 -25.46 -2.11
N GLU A 57 -0.17 -25.12 -0.85
CA GLU A 57 1.11 -24.53 -0.49
C GLU A 57 2.25 -25.58 -0.44
N GLN A 58 3.47 -25.18 -0.80
CA GLN A 58 4.69 -25.96 -0.54
C GLN A 58 5.21 -25.61 0.85
N VAL A 59 5.20 -26.58 1.76
CA VAL A 59 5.55 -26.35 3.17
C VAL A 59 6.64 -27.29 3.63
N THR A 60 7.43 -26.84 4.61
CA THR A 60 8.30 -27.69 5.41
C THR A 60 7.75 -27.72 6.84
N VAL A 61 7.52 -28.91 7.38
CA VAL A 61 6.93 -29.14 8.70
C VAL A 61 7.90 -29.95 9.54
N MET A 62 8.18 -29.49 10.77
CA MET A 62 8.87 -30.30 11.76
C MET A 62 7.84 -31.03 12.61
N ALA A 63 7.87 -32.36 12.57
CA ALA A 63 6.89 -33.18 13.30
C ALA A 63 7.50 -34.51 13.74
N GLN A 64 6.87 -35.12 14.75
CA GLN A 64 7.20 -36.47 15.17
C GLN A 64 6.32 -37.47 14.43
N VAL A 65 6.91 -38.59 14.01
CA VAL A 65 6.17 -39.73 13.48
C VAL A 65 5.37 -40.36 14.63
N GLN A 66 4.04 -40.30 14.55
CA GLN A 66 3.16 -40.91 15.54
C GLN A 66 2.76 -42.33 15.15
N ARG A 67 2.46 -42.54 13.86
CA ARG A 67 1.99 -43.83 13.36
C ARG A 67 2.42 -44.07 11.93
N THR A 68 2.75 -45.31 11.62
CA THR A 68 3.13 -45.77 10.28
C THR A 68 2.26 -46.95 9.90
N ASN A 69 1.68 -46.94 8.70
CA ASN A 69 0.78 -47.98 8.23
C ASN A 69 0.97 -48.27 6.74
N VAL A 70 1.26 -49.53 6.40
CA VAL A 70 1.38 -49.98 5.01
C VAL A 70 0.13 -50.75 4.62
N ARG A 71 -0.53 -50.34 3.53
CA ARG A 71 -1.72 -51.02 3.01
C ARG A 71 -1.64 -51.29 1.50
N PRO A 72 -2.17 -52.41 1.00
CA PRO A 72 -2.27 -52.64 -0.44
C PRO A 72 -3.28 -51.68 -1.09
N MET A 73 -2.97 -51.16 -2.28
CA MET A 73 -3.89 -50.29 -3.03
C MET A 73 -5.02 -51.13 -3.64
N ARG A 74 -6.28 -50.69 -3.46
CA ARG A 74 -7.47 -51.43 -3.93
C ARG A 74 -7.76 -51.32 -5.43
N GLN A 75 -7.33 -50.24 -6.09
CA GLN A 75 -7.68 -49.93 -7.50
C GLN A 75 -6.48 -49.95 -8.46
N ARG A 76 -5.24 -50.06 -7.96
CA ARG A 76 -4.00 -50.16 -8.76
C ARG A 76 -3.05 -51.17 -8.12
N ARG A 77 -2.20 -51.81 -8.91
CA ARG A 77 -1.08 -52.63 -8.40
C ARG A 77 -0.09 -51.72 -7.66
N GLY A 78 0.10 -51.94 -6.35
CA GLY A 78 1.05 -51.19 -5.53
C GLY A 78 0.71 -51.23 -4.03
N GLN A 79 1.63 -50.74 -3.20
CA GLN A 79 1.45 -50.56 -1.76
C GLN A 79 1.46 -49.06 -1.43
N LEU A 80 0.58 -48.63 -0.53
CA LEU A 80 0.50 -47.27 -0.02
C LEU A 80 1.02 -47.26 1.42
N LEU A 81 2.06 -46.49 1.67
CA LEU A 81 2.54 -46.18 3.01
C LEU A 81 1.89 -44.86 3.46
N GLU A 82 1.11 -44.94 4.53
CA GLU A 82 0.53 -43.78 5.22
C GLU A 82 1.28 -43.58 6.54
N VAL A 83 1.89 -42.40 6.69
CA VAL A 83 2.56 -42.00 7.94
C VAL A 83 1.79 -40.85 8.54
N THR A 84 1.28 -41.01 9.75
CA THR A 84 0.70 -39.91 10.51
C THR A 84 1.82 -39.25 11.29
N VAL A 85 2.09 -38.01 10.95
CA VAL A 85 2.95 -37.12 11.74
C VAL A 85 2.06 -36.12 12.45
N GLY A 86 2.45 -35.70 13.64
CA GLY A 86 1.61 -34.81 14.43
C GLY A 86 2.36 -34.11 15.53
N ASP A 87 1.62 -33.24 16.19
CA ASP A 87 2.04 -32.48 17.36
C ASP A 87 1.30 -32.94 18.62
N ASP A 88 1.78 -32.50 19.79
CA ASP A 88 1.13 -32.73 21.09
C ASP A 88 -0.06 -31.77 21.33
N SER A 89 -0.32 -30.84 20.40
CA SER A 89 -1.42 -29.86 20.44
C SER A 89 -2.73 -30.37 19.81
N GLY A 90 -2.68 -31.55 19.18
CA GLY A 90 -3.80 -32.25 18.55
C GLY A 90 -3.95 -31.99 17.03
N GLY A 91 -2.98 -31.39 16.37
CA GLY A 91 -2.88 -31.30 14.91
C GLY A 91 -2.18 -32.53 14.33
N THR A 92 -2.75 -33.15 13.29
CA THR A 92 -2.14 -34.30 12.60
C THR A 92 -2.10 -34.08 11.10
N LEU A 93 -0.97 -34.43 10.48
CA LEU A 93 -0.74 -34.37 9.04
C LEU A 93 -0.45 -35.78 8.52
N THR A 94 -1.09 -36.17 7.42
CA THR A 94 -0.85 -37.50 6.82
C THR A 94 0.19 -37.39 5.72
N LEU A 95 1.22 -38.23 5.72
CA LEU A 95 2.18 -38.35 4.62
C LEU A 95 1.86 -39.61 3.83
N THR A 96 1.71 -39.48 2.51
CA THR A 96 1.27 -40.56 1.62
C THR A 96 2.34 -40.90 0.59
N PHE A 97 2.91 -42.10 0.69
CA PHE A 97 3.94 -42.60 -0.22
C PHE A 97 3.39 -43.72 -1.11
N PHE A 98 3.33 -43.47 -2.42
CA PHE A 98 2.82 -44.43 -3.39
C PHE A 98 3.94 -45.35 -3.87
N SER A 99 3.76 -46.66 -3.73
CA SER A 99 4.71 -47.70 -4.18
C SER A 99 6.12 -47.59 -3.60
N GLN A 100 6.26 -46.97 -2.42
CA GLN A 100 7.53 -46.80 -1.69
C GLN A 100 7.44 -47.33 -0.25
N PRO A 101 7.10 -48.62 -0.04
CA PRO A 101 6.94 -49.21 1.30
C PRO A 101 8.26 -49.27 2.09
N TRP A 102 9.41 -49.24 1.39
CA TRP A 102 10.75 -49.32 2.01
C TRP A 102 11.04 -48.20 3.01
N ARG A 103 10.37 -47.04 2.88
CA ARG A 103 10.49 -45.89 3.78
C ARG A 103 9.93 -46.16 5.19
N GLU A 104 9.17 -47.23 5.39
CA GLU A 104 8.72 -47.69 6.72
C GLU A 104 9.90 -48.01 7.65
N ARG A 105 11.06 -48.40 7.09
CA ARG A 105 12.27 -48.69 7.88
C ARG A 105 12.82 -47.43 8.56
N ASP A 106 12.67 -46.28 7.91
CA ASP A 106 13.20 -45.00 8.35
C ASP A 106 12.16 -44.25 9.19
N LEU A 107 10.90 -44.24 8.75
CA LEU A 107 9.77 -43.53 9.36
C LEU A 107 9.10 -44.36 10.46
N LYS A 108 9.84 -44.61 11.54
CA LYS A 108 9.33 -45.32 12.73
C LYS A 108 8.68 -44.36 13.72
N PRO A 109 7.62 -44.79 14.44
CA PRO A 109 7.04 -44.02 15.52
C PRO A 109 8.07 -43.55 16.54
N GLY A 110 7.94 -42.31 17.02
CA GLY A 110 8.84 -41.67 17.98
C GLY A 110 9.98 -40.86 17.35
N ARG A 111 10.25 -41.02 16.04
CA ARG A 111 11.30 -40.27 15.35
C ARG A 111 10.85 -38.87 14.94
N TRP A 112 11.75 -37.91 15.08
CA TRP A 112 11.56 -36.54 14.60
C TRP A 112 12.12 -36.37 13.20
N GLY A 113 11.44 -35.55 12.40
CA GLY A 113 11.91 -35.23 11.06
C GLY A 113 11.34 -33.92 10.53
N LEU A 114 12.05 -33.39 9.54
CA LEU A 114 11.57 -32.33 8.67
C LEU A 114 10.94 -32.97 7.45
N PHE A 115 9.69 -32.58 7.14
CA PHE A 115 8.92 -33.10 6.01
C PHE A 115 8.56 -31.94 5.07
N ALA A 116 9.04 -31.98 3.83
CA ALA A 116 8.78 -30.95 2.84
C ALA A 116 7.91 -31.49 1.69
N GLY A 117 6.83 -30.77 1.36
CA GLY A 117 5.99 -31.12 0.23
C GLY A 117 4.77 -30.23 0.07
N LYS A 118 3.99 -30.52 -0.98
CA LYS A 118 2.74 -29.80 -1.27
C LYS A 118 1.62 -30.28 -0.36
N VAL A 119 0.97 -29.35 0.34
CA VAL A 119 -0.25 -29.63 1.11
C VAL A 119 -1.37 -29.95 0.13
N THR A 120 -1.98 -31.12 0.32
CA THR A 120 -3.16 -31.56 -0.42
C THR A 120 -4.23 -32.00 0.56
N GLU A 121 -5.48 -32.05 0.13
CA GLU A 121 -6.57 -32.54 0.95
C GLU A 121 -7.20 -33.78 0.32
N PHE A 122 -7.42 -34.81 1.14
CA PHE A 122 -8.11 -36.01 0.72
C PHE A 122 -9.08 -36.47 1.81
N ARG A 123 -10.37 -36.53 1.48
CA ARG A 123 -11.46 -36.93 2.40
C ARG A 123 -11.50 -36.12 3.71
N GLY A 124 -11.33 -34.79 3.60
CA GLY A 124 -11.36 -33.89 4.76
C GLY A 124 -10.11 -33.95 5.64
N LYS A 125 -9.03 -34.60 5.18
CA LYS A 125 -7.75 -34.68 5.89
C LYS A 125 -6.64 -34.06 5.05
N ARG A 126 -5.88 -33.16 5.67
CA ARG A 126 -4.67 -32.59 5.08
C ARG A 126 -3.57 -33.65 5.02
N GLN A 127 -2.89 -33.69 3.88
CA GLN A 127 -1.83 -34.65 3.62
C GLN A 127 -0.73 -34.08 2.72
N LEU A 128 0.50 -34.54 2.93
CA LEU A 128 1.61 -34.32 2.00
C LEU A 128 1.76 -35.57 1.13
N ASN A 129 1.62 -35.39 -0.19
CA ASN A 129 1.82 -36.48 -1.15
C ASN A 129 3.29 -36.66 -1.47
N SER A 130 3.84 -37.79 -1.06
CA SER A 130 5.24 -38.21 -1.27
C SER A 130 6.25 -37.10 -0.95
N PRO A 131 6.20 -36.54 0.28
CA PRO A 131 7.10 -35.48 0.70
C PRO A 131 8.53 -36.00 0.78
N ASP A 132 9.48 -35.10 0.54
CA ASP A 132 10.86 -35.36 0.90
C ASP A 132 11.03 -35.16 2.42
N TYR A 133 11.98 -35.89 3.03
CA TYR A 133 12.21 -35.77 4.47
C TYR A 133 13.67 -35.94 4.87
N VAL A 134 14.01 -35.34 6.01
CA VAL A 134 15.26 -35.53 6.74
C VAL A 134 14.93 -35.90 8.18
N LEU A 135 15.53 -36.97 8.69
CA LEU A 135 15.34 -37.45 10.07
C LEU A 135 16.36 -36.80 11.02
N LEU A 136 15.91 -36.49 12.24
CA LEU A 136 16.67 -35.77 13.28
C LEU A 136 17.05 -36.75 14.42
N ASP A 137 17.77 -37.84 14.12
CA ASP A 137 18.24 -38.83 15.12
C ASP A 137 19.70 -38.54 15.57
N ASP A 138 20.02 -38.68 16.86
CA ASP A 138 21.36 -38.40 17.43
C ASP A 138 22.42 -39.50 17.17
N GLU A 139 22.03 -40.73 16.83
CA GLU A 139 22.96 -41.89 16.79
C GLU A 139 23.59 -42.18 15.42
N THR A 140 23.12 -41.54 14.35
CA THR A 140 23.71 -41.66 13.00
C THR A 140 23.92 -40.28 12.41
N ALA A 141 24.92 -39.57 12.91
CA ALA A 141 25.41 -38.33 12.32
C ALA A 141 26.03 -38.62 10.93
N THR A 142 25.19 -38.71 9.90
CA THR A 142 25.62 -38.30 8.57
C THR A 142 25.82 -36.78 8.60
N SER A 143 26.68 -36.25 7.73
CA SER A 143 26.95 -34.80 7.60
C SER A 143 25.72 -33.94 7.24
N GLU A 144 24.56 -34.57 7.01
CA GLU A 144 23.23 -34.00 6.78
C GLU A 144 22.44 -33.74 8.08
N VAL A 145 22.77 -34.44 9.19
CA VAL A 145 22.08 -34.32 10.49
C VAL A 145 22.77 -33.29 11.41
N GLU A 146 24.10 -33.16 11.31
CA GLU A 146 24.86 -32.09 12.01
C GLU A 146 24.35 -30.68 11.65
N GLU A 147 23.81 -30.48 10.44
CA GLU A 147 23.24 -29.21 9.95
C GLU A 147 22.01 -28.76 10.75
N PHE A 148 21.32 -29.71 11.39
CA PHE A 148 20.10 -29.51 12.19
C PHE A 148 20.32 -29.88 13.66
N ALA A 149 21.58 -30.05 14.08
CA ALA A 149 21.94 -30.36 15.47
C ALA A 149 21.90 -29.13 16.39
N GLY A 150 21.84 -27.91 15.83
CA GLY A 150 21.65 -26.68 16.60
C GLY A 150 20.26 -26.60 17.24
N ALA A 151 20.15 -25.87 18.35
CA ALA A 151 18.87 -25.68 19.04
C ALA A 151 17.81 -24.99 18.15
N LEU A 152 18.26 -24.16 17.20
CA LEU A 152 17.45 -23.38 16.27
C LEU A 152 17.70 -23.82 14.82
N ILE A 153 16.67 -24.31 14.16
CA ILE A 153 16.70 -24.84 12.80
C ILE A 153 16.16 -23.79 11.82
N PRO A 154 16.97 -23.26 10.89
CA PRO A 154 16.51 -22.30 9.89
C PRO A 154 15.63 -22.97 8.82
N VAL A 155 14.44 -22.42 8.60
CA VAL A 155 13.51 -22.85 7.55
C VAL A 155 13.46 -21.81 6.44
N TYR A 156 13.95 -22.17 5.26
CA TYR A 156 14.06 -21.29 4.10
C TYR A 156 12.80 -21.32 3.23
N PRO A 157 12.51 -20.24 2.49
CA PRO A 157 11.62 -20.32 1.33
C PRO A 157 12.17 -21.38 0.37
N ALA A 158 11.42 -22.46 0.18
CA ALA A 158 11.85 -23.63 -0.60
C ALA A 158 10.96 -23.85 -1.82
N ALA A 159 11.50 -24.54 -2.82
CA ALA A 159 10.75 -25.01 -3.98
C ALA A 159 10.75 -26.54 -4.00
N ALA A 160 9.81 -27.16 -4.73
CA ALA A 160 9.70 -28.63 -4.79
C ALA A 160 11.01 -29.32 -5.21
N ALA A 161 11.81 -28.69 -6.08
CA ALA A 161 13.09 -29.23 -6.53
C ALA A 161 14.27 -28.86 -5.60
N VAL A 162 14.10 -27.90 -4.70
CA VAL A 162 15.15 -27.41 -3.79
C VAL A 162 14.57 -27.23 -2.38
N PRO A 163 14.52 -28.32 -1.59
CA PRO A 163 14.05 -28.28 -0.21
C PRO A 163 14.96 -27.49 0.74
N THR A 164 14.44 -27.14 1.92
CA THR A 164 15.15 -26.30 2.91
C THR A 164 16.55 -26.81 3.29
N TRP A 165 16.73 -28.13 3.41
CA TRP A 165 18.04 -28.72 3.77
C TRP A 165 19.05 -28.64 2.63
N VAL A 166 18.60 -28.67 1.37
CA VAL A 166 19.50 -28.43 0.23
C VAL A 166 19.98 -26.99 0.25
N ILE A 167 19.09 -26.04 0.54
CA ILE A 167 19.44 -24.62 0.69
C ILE A 167 20.42 -24.44 1.86
N ALA A 168 20.10 -24.98 3.04
CA ALA A 168 20.95 -24.89 4.23
C ALA A 168 22.37 -25.44 3.98
N ARG A 169 22.47 -26.56 3.26
CA ARG A 169 23.75 -27.14 2.84
C ARG A 169 24.53 -26.23 1.90
N CYS A 170 23.86 -25.67 0.90
CA CYS A 170 24.48 -24.73 -0.03
C CYS A 170 24.99 -23.48 0.71
N VAL A 171 24.16 -22.91 1.58
CA VAL A 171 24.50 -21.78 2.44
C VAL A 171 25.73 -22.12 3.29
N ARG A 172 25.81 -23.35 3.82
CA ARG A 172 26.98 -23.80 4.57
C ARG A 172 28.27 -23.75 3.76
N VAL A 173 28.26 -24.39 2.58
CA VAL A 173 29.43 -24.43 1.71
C VAL A 173 29.92 -23.03 1.40
N VAL A 174 28.98 -22.11 1.16
CA VAL A 174 29.31 -20.70 0.94
C VAL A 174 29.85 -20.05 2.20
N LEU A 175 29.17 -20.12 3.35
CA LEU A 175 29.59 -19.46 4.60
C LEU A 175 30.97 -19.91 5.10
N ASP A 176 31.34 -21.17 4.89
CA ASP A 176 32.62 -21.71 5.35
C ASP A 176 33.80 -21.21 4.49
N THR A 177 33.55 -20.78 3.24
CA THR A 177 34.56 -20.21 2.34
C THR A 177 34.38 -18.72 2.05
N LEU A 178 33.29 -18.12 2.55
CA LEU A 178 32.93 -16.73 2.34
C LEU A 178 33.92 -15.83 3.07
N THR A 179 34.55 -14.94 2.31
CA THR A 179 35.26 -13.79 2.84
C THR A 179 34.40 -12.58 2.54
N VAL A 180 33.75 -12.06 3.58
CA VAL A 180 32.93 -10.85 3.47
C VAL A 180 33.87 -9.65 3.33
N SER A 181 33.48 -8.71 2.45
CA SER A 181 34.10 -7.39 2.33
C SER A 181 34.14 -6.68 3.70
N PRO A 182 34.94 -5.62 3.90
CA PRO A 182 34.85 -4.85 5.12
C PRO A 182 33.42 -4.28 5.30
N ASP A 183 33.09 -4.03 6.56
CA ASP A 183 31.74 -3.68 6.98
C ASP A 183 31.34 -2.34 6.34
N PRO A 184 30.34 -2.29 5.43
CA PRO A 184 30.00 -1.06 4.71
C PRO A 184 29.41 0.00 5.63
N LEU A 185 28.96 -0.37 6.83
CA LEU A 185 28.39 0.57 7.78
C LEU A 185 29.51 1.37 8.48
N PRO A 186 29.46 2.72 8.50
CA PRO A 186 30.46 3.54 9.18
C PRO A 186 30.64 3.12 10.64
N PRO A 187 31.89 2.99 11.15
CA PRO A 187 32.14 2.54 12.52
C PRO A 187 31.45 3.38 13.60
N ALA A 188 31.27 4.69 13.35
CA ALA A 188 30.56 5.60 14.24
C ALA A 188 29.08 5.20 14.39
N VAL A 189 28.35 5.06 13.28
CA VAL A 189 26.94 4.63 13.25
C VAL A 189 26.78 3.26 13.91
N ARG A 190 27.69 2.33 13.61
CA ARG A 190 27.68 0.98 14.21
C ARG A 190 27.83 1.01 15.73
N ALA A 191 28.76 1.83 16.24
CA ALA A 191 29.01 1.95 17.68
C ALA A 191 27.86 2.63 18.41
N GLU A 192 27.33 3.72 17.86
CA GLU A 192 26.20 4.46 18.43
C GLU A 192 24.93 3.61 18.52
N ARG A 193 24.64 2.83 17.47
CA ARG A 193 23.45 1.98 17.40
C ARG A 193 23.63 0.60 18.04
N GLY A 194 24.83 0.27 18.52
CA GLY A 194 25.14 -1.01 19.16
C GLY A 194 24.97 -2.21 18.23
N LEU A 195 25.31 -2.04 16.94
CA LEU A 195 25.07 -3.04 15.91
C LEU A 195 26.27 -4.01 15.79
N VAL A 196 25.97 -5.30 15.59
CA VAL A 196 27.00 -6.32 15.30
C VAL A 196 27.58 -6.12 13.90
N GLY A 197 28.78 -6.63 13.61
CA GLY A 197 29.39 -6.54 12.28
C GLY A 197 28.65 -7.36 11.22
N LEU A 198 28.76 -6.99 9.93
CA LEU A 198 28.06 -7.64 8.82
C LEU A 198 28.33 -9.15 8.74
N ASP A 199 29.60 -9.58 8.76
CA ASP A 199 29.95 -11.01 8.72
C ASP A 199 29.31 -11.80 9.87
N GLY A 200 29.35 -11.24 11.08
CA GLY A 200 28.70 -11.85 12.24
C GLY A 200 27.18 -11.95 12.07
N ALA A 201 26.53 -10.91 11.54
CA ALA A 201 25.09 -10.92 11.28
C ALA A 201 24.69 -11.94 10.21
N LEU A 202 25.45 -12.04 9.11
CA LEU A 202 25.21 -13.02 8.04
C LEU A 202 25.42 -14.46 8.53
N ARG A 203 26.39 -14.71 9.42
CA ARG A 203 26.56 -16.04 10.00
C ARG A 203 25.42 -16.39 10.95
N GLU A 204 25.07 -15.48 11.87
CA GLU A 204 24.05 -15.70 12.90
C GLU A 204 22.62 -15.76 12.35
N ILE A 205 22.31 -15.09 11.23
CA ILE A 205 20.99 -15.22 10.59
C ILE A 205 20.80 -16.63 9.99
N HIS A 206 21.86 -17.28 9.51
CA HIS A 206 21.75 -18.63 8.94
C HIS A 206 22.04 -19.74 9.95
N ARG A 207 22.95 -19.50 10.89
CA ARG A 207 23.37 -20.44 11.93
C ARG A 207 23.35 -19.74 13.30
N PRO A 208 22.15 -19.48 13.84
CA PRO A 208 22.03 -18.78 15.11
C PRO A 208 22.59 -19.61 16.26
N SER A 209 23.51 -19.03 17.02
CA SER A 209 24.04 -19.62 18.25
C SER A 209 23.04 -19.54 19.42
N SER A 210 22.16 -18.54 19.41
CA SER A 210 21.12 -18.31 20.42
C SER A 210 19.98 -17.44 19.86
N ARG A 211 18.83 -17.39 20.55
CA ARG A 211 17.76 -16.43 20.21
C ARG A 211 18.22 -14.97 20.30
N GLU A 212 19.14 -14.66 21.24
CA GLU A 212 19.67 -13.32 21.43
C GLU A 212 20.57 -12.89 20.26
N SER A 213 21.49 -13.77 19.84
CA SER A 213 22.37 -13.49 18.70
C SER A 213 21.59 -13.37 17.40
N LEU A 214 20.57 -14.21 17.21
CA LEU A 214 19.62 -14.11 16.10
C LEU A 214 18.90 -12.76 16.09
N ALA A 215 18.41 -12.29 17.24
CA ALA A 215 17.75 -10.99 17.34
C ALA A 215 18.69 -9.83 16.98
N LYS A 216 19.94 -9.88 17.43
CA LYS A 216 20.98 -8.89 17.07
C LYS A 216 21.31 -8.92 15.58
N ALA A 217 21.44 -10.11 14.99
CA ALA A 217 21.69 -10.29 13.56
C ALA A 217 20.53 -9.77 12.71
N ARG A 218 19.28 -10.12 13.06
CA ARG A 218 18.08 -9.59 12.39
C ARG A 218 18.00 -8.08 12.49
N ARG A 219 18.26 -7.50 13.67
CA ARG A 219 18.27 -6.04 13.85
C ARG A 219 19.32 -5.39 12.95
N ARG A 220 20.53 -5.95 12.88
CA ARG A 220 21.61 -5.45 12.01
C ARG A 220 21.23 -5.48 10.53
N LEU A 221 20.73 -6.60 10.02
CA LEU A 221 20.38 -6.72 8.60
C LEU A 221 19.17 -5.86 8.21
N LYS A 222 18.18 -5.73 9.10
CA LYS A 222 17.08 -4.76 8.93
C LYS A 222 17.59 -3.32 8.90
N TRP A 223 18.56 -3.00 9.76
CA TRP A 223 19.19 -1.68 9.77
C TRP A 223 19.88 -1.40 8.43
N ASP A 224 20.65 -2.35 7.90
CA ASP A 224 21.33 -2.17 6.62
C ASP A 224 20.34 -1.90 5.48
N GLU A 225 19.22 -2.65 5.42
CA GLU A 225 18.14 -2.40 4.45
C GLU A 225 17.50 -1.02 4.63
N ALA A 226 17.16 -0.64 5.87
CA ALA A 226 16.54 0.67 6.15
C ALA A 226 17.50 1.82 5.83
N PHE A 227 18.75 1.71 6.26
CA PHE A 227 19.78 2.73 6.10
C PHE A 227 20.13 2.94 4.62
N ALA A 228 20.28 1.87 3.84
CA ALA A 228 20.51 1.97 2.40
C ALA A 228 19.36 2.70 1.67
N VAL A 229 18.10 2.37 2.00
CA VAL A 229 16.93 3.06 1.45
C VAL A 229 16.91 4.53 1.87
N GLN A 230 17.11 4.83 3.15
CA GLN A 230 17.07 6.20 3.65
C GLN A 230 18.23 7.06 3.13
N LEU A 231 19.43 6.50 2.94
CA LEU A 231 20.57 7.21 2.33
C LEU A 231 20.29 7.58 0.88
N THR A 232 19.74 6.64 0.10
CA THR A 232 19.35 6.90 -1.29
C THR A 232 18.34 8.06 -1.37
N LEU A 233 17.37 8.09 -0.46
CA LEU A 233 16.36 9.15 -0.39
C LEU A 233 16.95 10.48 0.09
N ALA A 234 17.85 10.46 1.09
CA ALA A 234 18.53 11.64 1.58
C ALA A 234 19.43 12.27 0.51
N GLN A 235 20.19 11.47 -0.26
CA GLN A 235 20.99 11.96 -1.39
C GLN A 235 20.13 12.61 -2.46
N ARG A 236 18.96 12.02 -2.79
CA ARG A 236 18.02 12.62 -3.73
C ARG A 236 17.50 13.95 -3.23
N LYS A 237 17.11 14.03 -1.95
CA LYS A 237 16.64 15.28 -1.34
C LYS A 237 17.73 16.35 -1.39
N HIS A 238 18.99 15.98 -1.09
CA HIS A 238 20.12 16.90 -1.18
C HIS A 238 20.32 17.41 -2.61
N ARG A 239 20.37 16.51 -3.61
CA ARG A 239 20.48 16.89 -5.03
C ARG A 239 19.31 17.75 -5.50
N ALA A 240 18.08 17.48 -5.05
CA ALA A 240 16.91 18.27 -5.40
C ALA A 240 16.98 19.69 -4.80
N ALA A 241 17.65 19.87 -3.66
CA ALA A 241 17.88 21.18 -3.06
C ALA A 241 18.87 22.05 -3.88
N ASP A 242 19.70 21.44 -4.73
CA ASP A 242 20.60 22.16 -5.63
C ASP A 242 19.86 22.78 -6.83
N TRP A 243 18.62 22.34 -7.11
CA TRP A 243 17.83 22.91 -8.19
C TRP A 243 17.28 24.26 -7.76
N PRO A 244 17.48 25.33 -8.54
CA PRO A 244 16.97 26.64 -8.18
C PRO A 244 15.44 26.69 -8.36
N ALA A 245 14.74 27.20 -7.36
CA ALA A 245 13.35 27.64 -7.47
C ALA A 245 13.23 29.12 -7.10
N LYS A 246 12.22 29.78 -7.67
CA LYS A 246 11.90 31.17 -7.35
C LYS A 246 11.17 31.24 -5.99
N PRO A 247 11.77 31.84 -4.95
CA PRO A 247 11.13 31.95 -3.64
C PRO A 247 9.80 32.69 -3.70
N ARG A 248 8.80 32.18 -2.96
CA ARG A 248 7.46 32.77 -2.81
C ARG A 248 7.22 33.13 -1.33
N PRO A 249 7.87 34.18 -0.80
CA PRO A 249 7.71 34.57 0.60
C PRO A 249 6.28 35.03 0.88
N ARG A 250 5.77 34.69 2.07
CA ARG A 250 4.46 35.13 2.52
C ARG A 250 4.41 36.66 2.66
N ARG A 251 3.29 37.25 2.25
CA ARG A 251 2.99 38.67 2.40
C ARG A 251 1.89 38.88 3.45
N ASP A 252 2.09 39.81 4.36
CA ASP A 252 1.10 40.15 5.40
C ASP A 252 -0.03 41.03 4.85
N ASP A 253 0.18 41.67 3.69
CA ASP A 253 -0.73 42.59 3.01
C ASP A 253 -1.34 42.02 1.72
N GLY A 254 -1.22 40.71 1.49
CA GLY A 254 -1.66 40.05 0.26
C GLY A 254 -3.11 39.52 0.28
N LEU A 255 -3.50 38.91 -0.83
CA LEU A 255 -4.74 38.14 -1.01
C LEU A 255 -4.89 37.06 0.06
N LEU A 256 -3.82 36.36 0.41
CA LEU A 256 -3.88 35.32 1.44
C LEU A 256 -4.32 35.89 2.80
N SER A 257 -3.78 37.04 3.20
CA SER A 257 -4.12 37.70 4.46
C SER A 257 -5.58 38.13 4.50
N THR A 258 -6.06 38.71 3.40
CA THR A 258 -7.47 39.10 3.23
C THR A 258 -8.40 37.88 3.26
N PHE A 259 -8.00 36.78 2.62
CA PHE A 259 -8.76 35.53 2.58
C PHE A 259 -8.85 34.88 3.97
N ASP A 260 -7.72 34.77 4.69
CA ASP A 260 -7.69 34.21 6.04
C ASP A 260 -8.61 35.02 6.98
N ALA A 261 -8.69 36.35 6.81
CA ALA A 261 -9.57 37.22 7.58
C ALA A 261 -11.07 37.11 7.20
N SER A 262 -11.40 36.68 5.97
CA SER A 262 -12.78 36.53 5.51
C SER A 262 -13.41 35.18 5.84
N LEU A 263 -12.62 34.21 6.31
CA LEU A 263 -13.12 32.88 6.64
C LEU A 263 -14.18 32.94 7.76
N PRO A 264 -15.35 32.29 7.60
CA PRO A 264 -16.42 32.32 8.60
C PRO A 264 -16.15 31.38 9.79
N TYR A 265 -14.96 30.79 9.86
CA TYR A 265 -14.53 29.84 10.89
C TYR A 265 -13.04 29.98 11.16
N GLU A 266 -12.62 29.56 12.34
CA GLU A 266 -11.20 29.48 12.68
C GLU A 266 -10.56 28.21 12.12
N LEU A 267 -9.33 28.34 11.63
CA LEU A 267 -8.51 27.21 11.22
C LEU A 267 -8.24 26.27 12.39
N THR A 268 -8.18 24.97 12.11
CA THR A 268 -7.73 24.00 13.11
C THR A 268 -6.23 24.17 13.39
N ASP A 269 -5.75 23.71 14.55
CA ASP A 269 -4.31 23.77 14.87
C ASP A 269 -3.48 22.99 13.84
N GLY A 270 -4.03 21.88 13.34
CA GLY A 270 -3.47 21.13 12.23
C GLY A 270 -3.38 21.96 10.94
N GLN A 271 -4.43 22.69 10.55
CA GLN A 271 -4.45 23.52 9.34
C GLN A 271 -3.48 24.70 9.44
N ARG A 272 -3.34 25.31 10.64
CA ARG A 272 -2.36 26.38 10.88
C ARG A 272 -0.94 25.85 10.73
N ARG A 273 -0.60 24.80 11.49
CA ARG A 273 0.73 24.18 11.46
C ARG A 273 1.14 23.72 10.06
N VAL A 274 0.27 23.00 9.35
CA VAL A 274 0.54 22.55 7.97
C VAL A 274 0.66 23.76 7.03
N GLY A 275 -0.17 24.79 7.20
CA GLY A 275 -0.08 26.01 6.43
C GLY A 275 1.26 26.73 6.64
N ASP A 276 1.76 26.78 7.87
CA ASP A 276 3.05 27.39 8.19
C ASP A 276 4.23 26.55 7.67
N GLU A 277 4.15 25.21 7.73
CA GLU A 277 5.11 24.30 7.11
C GLU A 277 5.21 24.53 5.59
N VAL A 278 4.07 24.58 4.90
CA VAL A 278 4.02 24.84 3.43
C VAL A 278 4.49 26.26 3.12
N ALA A 279 4.10 27.26 3.91
CA ALA A 279 4.49 28.64 3.69
C ALA A 279 6.00 28.85 3.84
N ALA A 280 6.63 28.20 4.81
CA ALA A 280 8.07 28.21 5.00
C ALA A 280 8.79 27.57 3.81
N ASP A 281 8.29 26.43 3.33
CA ASP A 281 8.89 25.74 2.20
C ASP A 281 8.79 26.52 0.88
N LEU A 282 7.64 27.16 0.63
CA LEU A 282 7.43 28.03 -0.53
C LEU A 282 8.38 29.24 -0.52
N ALA A 283 8.87 29.68 0.64
CA ALA A 283 9.79 30.79 0.76
C ALA A 283 11.26 30.42 0.50
N MET A 284 11.56 29.14 0.29
CA MET A 284 12.93 28.66 0.03
C MET A 284 13.34 28.88 -1.44
N SER A 285 14.66 28.86 -1.68
CA SER A 285 15.27 28.99 -3.02
C SER A 285 15.41 27.67 -3.78
N HIS A 286 14.80 26.60 -3.28
CA HIS A 286 14.75 25.31 -3.93
C HIS A 286 13.31 24.78 -3.94
N PRO A 287 12.96 23.87 -4.87
CA PRO A 287 11.60 23.37 -5.00
C PRO A 287 11.10 22.73 -3.70
N MET A 288 9.85 23.02 -3.38
CA MET A 288 9.13 22.30 -2.31
C MET A 288 8.62 21.00 -2.91
N HIS A 289 8.82 19.90 -2.20
CA HIS A 289 8.28 18.59 -2.54
C HIS A 289 7.57 18.04 -1.32
N ARG A 290 6.25 18.21 -1.24
CA ARG A 290 5.49 17.90 -0.02
C ARG A 290 4.25 17.06 -0.30
N LEU A 291 4.03 16.05 0.54
CA LEU A 291 2.82 15.23 0.59
C LEU A 291 1.96 15.65 1.78
N LEU A 292 0.82 16.26 1.49
CA LEU A 292 -0.23 16.57 2.44
C LEU A 292 -1.22 15.41 2.54
N GLN A 293 -1.11 14.67 3.64
CA GLN A 293 -2.03 13.60 3.98
C GLN A 293 -3.05 14.10 4.99
N GLY A 294 -4.30 13.73 4.81
CA GLY A 294 -5.32 14.05 5.81
C GLY A 294 -6.61 13.31 5.53
N GLU A 295 -7.44 13.19 6.55
CA GLU A 295 -8.73 12.53 6.40
C GLU A 295 -9.61 13.24 5.35
N VAL A 296 -10.56 12.51 4.78
CA VAL A 296 -11.59 13.08 3.91
C VAL A 296 -12.35 14.15 4.70
N GLY A 297 -12.31 15.41 4.24
CA GLY A 297 -12.95 16.54 4.91
C GLY A 297 -12.11 17.26 5.99
N SER A 298 -10.83 16.91 6.16
CA SER A 298 -9.91 17.62 7.08
C SER A 298 -9.55 19.05 6.66
N GLY A 299 -9.92 19.47 5.44
CA GLY A 299 -9.60 20.79 4.89
C GLY A 299 -8.31 20.85 4.06
N LYS A 300 -7.92 19.75 3.40
CA LYS A 300 -6.76 19.71 2.49
C LYS A 300 -6.84 20.78 1.39
N THR A 301 -7.99 20.91 0.74
CA THR A 301 -8.24 21.92 -0.30
C THR A 301 -8.05 23.35 0.24
N LEU A 302 -8.40 23.62 1.50
CA LEU A 302 -8.16 24.92 2.13
C LEU A 302 -6.66 25.18 2.30
N CYS A 303 -5.89 24.19 2.78
CA CYS A 303 -4.44 24.32 2.92
C CYS A 303 -3.77 24.55 1.55
N ALA A 304 -4.21 23.83 0.51
CA ALA A 304 -3.73 24.01 -0.86
C ALA A 304 -4.08 25.40 -1.42
N LEU A 305 -5.32 25.86 -1.23
CA LEU A 305 -5.73 27.20 -1.69
C LEU A 305 -4.90 28.30 -1.02
N ARG A 306 -4.62 28.19 0.28
CA ARG A 306 -3.75 29.14 0.99
C ARG A 306 -2.35 29.19 0.38
N ALA A 307 -1.79 28.03 0.03
CA ALA A 307 -0.50 27.92 -0.66
C ALA A 307 -0.53 28.54 -2.06
N MET A 308 -1.62 28.33 -2.83
CA MET A 308 -1.82 28.97 -4.14
C MET A 308 -1.88 30.49 -4.02
N LEU A 309 -2.61 31.02 -3.04
CA LEU A 309 -2.71 32.47 -2.83
C LEU A 309 -1.36 33.09 -2.45
N GLN A 310 -0.53 32.42 -1.65
CA GLN A 310 0.84 32.88 -1.36
C GLN A 310 1.69 33.00 -2.64
N VAL A 311 1.53 32.09 -3.59
CA VAL A 311 2.23 32.13 -4.88
C VAL A 311 1.74 33.29 -5.74
N VAL A 312 0.42 33.52 -5.76
CA VAL A 312 -0.21 34.67 -6.44
C VAL A 312 0.26 35.99 -5.85
N ASP A 313 0.33 36.10 -4.52
CA ASP A 313 0.85 37.26 -3.80
C ASP A 313 2.32 37.56 -4.14
N ALA A 314 3.09 36.52 -4.50
CA ALA A 314 4.47 36.62 -4.98
C ALA A 314 4.58 36.78 -6.52
N GLY A 315 3.48 37.09 -7.20
CA GLY A 315 3.42 37.35 -8.64
C GLY A 315 3.55 36.12 -9.53
N GLY A 316 3.35 34.91 -8.98
CA GLY A 316 3.32 33.66 -9.74
C GLY A 316 1.90 33.15 -9.99
N GLN A 317 1.79 32.08 -10.75
CA GLN A 317 0.58 31.32 -10.99
C GLN A 317 0.64 29.98 -10.26
N ALA A 318 -0.51 29.47 -9.84
CA ALA A 318 -0.62 28.16 -9.25
C ALA A 318 -1.63 27.29 -10.01
N ALA A 319 -1.29 26.01 -10.20
CA ALA A 319 -2.14 25.04 -10.89
C ALA A 319 -2.61 23.95 -9.94
N MET A 320 -3.89 23.59 -10.00
CA MET A 320 -4.49 22.46 -9.30
C MET A 320 -4.91 21.38 -10.29
N LEU A 321 -4.29 20.20 -10.18
CA LEU A 321 -4.59 19.03 -10.99
C LEU A 321 -5.55 18.10 -10.26
N ALA A 322 -6.69 17.83 -10.89
CA ALA A 322 -7.66 16.84 -10.46
C ALA A 322 -7.63 15.60 -11.38
N PRO A 323 -7.96 14.41 -10.86
CA PRO A 323 -7.88 13.16 -11.63
C PRO A 323 -9.01 13.01 -12.66
N THR A 324 -10.12 13.73 -12.47
CA THR A 324 -11.29 13.69 -13.37
C THR A 324 -11.83 15.09 -13.62
N GLU A 325 -12.53 15.27 -14.74
CA GLU A 325 -13.14 16.55 -15.09
C GLU A 325 -14.22 16.97 -14.08
N VAL A 326 -14.93 16.00 -13.51
CA VAL A 326 -15.94 16.23 -12.46
C VAL A 326 -15.30 16.84 -11.22
N LEU A 327 -14.17 16.28 -10.76
CA LEU A 327 -13.43 16.85 -9.64
C LEU A 327 -12.80 18.20 -9.98
N ALA A 328 -12.26 18.38 -11.19
CA ALA A 328 -11.73 19.67 -11.62
C ALA A 328 -12.81 20.76 -11.56
N ALA A 329 -14.00 20.48 -12.10
CA ALA A 329 -15.13 21.40 -12.06
C ALA A 329 -15.62 21.67 -10.63
N GLN A 330 -15.58 20.66 -9.75
CA GLN A 330 -15.93 20.82 -8.34
C GLN A 330 -14.92 21.70 -7.59
N HIS A 331 -13.62 21.44 -7.75
CA HIS A 331 -12.56 22.27 -7.15
C HIS A 331 -12.64 23.70 -7.65
N TYR A 332 -12.86 23.91 -8.94
CA TYR A 332 -13.08 25.23 -9.52
C TYR A 332 -14.23 26.00 -8.86
N ARG A 333 -15.40 25.36 -8.70
CA ARG A 333 -16.56 25.97 -8.02
C ARG A 333 -16.25 26.25 -6.55
N ASN A 334 -15.69 25.27 -5.84
CA ASN A 334 -15.35 25.41 -4.42
C ASN A 334 -14.35 26.56 -4.18
N VAL A 335 -13.33 26.69 -5.04
CA VAL A 335 -12.35 27.77 -4.97
C VAL A 335 -13.02 29.12 -5.22
N LEU A 336 -13.88 29.23 -6.24
CA LEU A 336 -14.63 30.45 -6.50
C LEU A 336 -15.58 30.82 -5.36
N ASP A 337 -16.27 29.85 -4.76
CA ASP A 337 -17.18 30.07 -3.64
C ASP A 337 -16.43 30.51 -2.37
N LEU A 338 -15.25 29.94 -2.11
CA LEU A 338 -14.39 30.33 -1.00
C LEU A 338 -13.79 31.74 -1.17
N LEU A 339 -13.33 32.08 -2.39
CA LEU A 339 -12.74 33.38 -2.67
C LEU A 339 -13.78 34.49 -2.84
N GLY A 340 -15.00 34.15 -3.28
CA GLY A 340 -16.06 35.12 -3.55
C GLY A 340 -15.59 36.25 -4.50
N PRO A 341 -15.74 37.53 -4.11
CA PRO A 341 -15.25 38.68 -4.89
C PRO A 341 -13.75 38.65 -5.22
N MET A 342 -12.93 37.96 -4.41
CA MET A 342 -11.47 37.91 -4.57
C MET A 342 -11.03 36.96 -5.70
N GLY A 343 -11.91 36.07 -6.17
CA GLY A 343 -11.60 35.09 -7.23
C GLY A 343 -12.09 35.52 -8.62
N ARG A 344 -12.62 36.74 -8.75
CA ARG A 344 -13.34 37.23 -9.94
C ARG A 344 -12.70 38.48 -10.54
N ALA A 345 -11.37 38.55 -10.55
CA ALA A 345 -10.65 39.73 -11.06
C ALA A 345 -11.14 40.16 -12.46
N GLY A 346 -11.48 41.44 -12.61
CA GLY A 346 -11.99 42.00 -13.87
C GLY A 346 -13.51 41.93 -14.04
N GLU A 347 -14.25 41.41 -13.06
CA GLU A 347 -15.72 41.52 -12.98
C GLU A 347 -16.16 42.77 -12.20
N LEU A 348 -17.41 43.20 -12.40
CA LEU A 348 -17.98 44.42 -11.79
C LEU A 348 -17.94 44.40 -10.25
N ASP A 349 -18.10 43.22 -9.64
CA ASP A 349 -18.14 43.03 -8.19
C ASP A 349 -16.78 42.55 -7.62
N SER A 350 -15.67 42.72 -8.36
CA SER A 350 -14.35 42.23 -7.98
C SER A 350 -13.68 43.05 -6.88
N ALA A 351 -12.91 42.39 -6.02
CA ALA A 351 -12.07 43.07 -5.04
C ALA A 351 -10.87 43.75 -5.72
N PRO A 352 -10.30 44.84 -5.16
CA PRO A 352 -9.19 45.57 -5.77
C PRO A 352 -7.97 44.71 -6.07
N ASP A 353 -7.65 43.77 -5.17
CA ASP A 353 -6.50 42.88 -5.28
C ASP A 353 -6.88 41.47 -5.76
N ALA A 354 -8.07 41.30 -6.37
CA ALA A 354 -8.58 39.99 -6.78
C ALA A 354 -7.65 39.24 -7.75
N THR A 355 -7.69 37.91 -7.68
CA THR A 355 -7.12 37.01 -8.70
C THR A 355 -8.22 36.49 -9.62
N ARG A 356 -7.86 36.08 -10.84
CA ARG A 356 -8.73 35.29 -11.71
C ARG A 356 -8.48 33.80 -11.48
N VAL A 357 -9.55 33.01 -11.52
CA VAL A 357 -9.52 31.55 -11.48
C VAL A 357 -9.95 31.01 -12.84
N ALA A 358 -9.15 30.16 -13.46
CA ALA A 358 -9.45 29.52 -14.75
C ALA A 358 -9.70 28.02 -14.59
N LEU A 359 -10.56 27.45 -15.44
CA LEU A 359 -10.80 26.00 -15.55
C LEU A 359 -10.32 25.49 -16.91
N VAL A 360 -9.54 24.40 -16.93
CA VAL A 360 -9.12 23.72 -18.16
C VAL A 360 -9.41 22.22 -18.07
N THR A 361 -10.35 21.74 -18.88
CA THR A 361 -10.67 20.31 -19.04
C THR A 361 -10.60 19.87 -20.51
N GLY A 362 -10.61 18.56 -20.76
CA GLY A 362 -10.58 18.00 -22.11
C GLY A 362 -11.89 18.21 -22.88
N SER A 363 -13.02 18.25 -22.17
CA SER A 363 -14.36 18.46 -22.70
C SER A 363 -14.71 19.91 -23.08
N MET A 364 -13.84 20.89 -22.83
CA MET A 364 -14.13 22.29 -23.13
C MET A 364 -14.26 22.55 -24.64
N GLY A 365 -15.28 23.33 -25.02
CA GLY A 365 -15.42 23.83 -26.38
C GLY A 365 -14.21 24.68 -26.81
N ALA A 366 -13.83 24.59 -28.09
CA ALA A 366 -12.60 25.18 -28.61
C ALA A 366 -12.46 26.70 -28.38
N ALA A 367 -13.56 27.45 -28.31
CA ALA A 367 -13.52 28.89 -28.02
C ALA A 367 -13.19 29.16 -26.54
N ALA A 368 -13.90 28.49 -25.62
CA ALA A 368 -13.67 28.64 -24.18
C ALA A 368 -12.26 28.16 -23.79
N LYS A 369 -11.80 27.05 -24.37
CA LYS A 369 -10.43 26.55 -24.14
C LYS A 369 -9.38 27.55 -24.60
N ARG A 370 -9.52 28.15 -25.80
CA ARG A 370 -8.58 29.16 -26.29
C ARG A 370 -8.55 30.42 -25.42
N ALA A 371 -9.69 30.87 -24.90
CA ALA A 371 -9.75 32.00 -24.00
C ALA A 371 -9.02 31.69 -22.67
N ALA A 372 -9.31 30.55 -22.05
CA ALA A 372 -8.64 30.12 -20.82
C ALA A 372 -7.11 29.99 -21.01
N LEU A 373 -6.66 29.40 -22.13
CA LEU A 373 -5.23 29.29 -22.41
C LEU A 373 -4.55 30.65 -22.62
N ALA A 374 -5.24 31.62 -23.22
CA ALA A 374 -4.71 32.97 -23.37
C ALA A 374 -4.57 33.68 -22.01
N GLU A 375 -5.55 33.53 -21.11
CA GLU A 375 -5.49 34.07 -19.74
C GLU A 375 -4.37 33.42 -18.91
N ILE A 376 -4.09 32.13 -19.14
CA ILE A 376 -2.99 31.42 -18.48
C ILE A 376 -1.64 31.92 -19.02
N ALA A 377 -1.50 32.03 -20.34
CA ALA A 377 -0.26 32.47 -20.98
C ALA A 377 0.07 33.95 -20.71
N SER A 378 -0.94 34.81 -20.51
CA SER A 378 -0.73 36.22 -20.15
C SER A 378 -0.43 36.44 -18.66
N GLY A 379 -0.67 35.43 -17.80
CA GLY A 379 -0.54 35.56 -16.36
C GLY A 379 -1.77 36.15 -15.66
N GLU A 380 -2.84 36.48 -16.39
CA GLU A 380 -4.08 37.01 -15.80
C GLU A 380 -4.74 36.00 -14.86
N ALA A 381 -4.70 34.71 -15.20
CA ALA A 381 -5.18 33.63 -14.34
C ALA A 381 -4.12 33.26 -13.29
N GLY A 382 -4.21 33.85 -12.10
CA GLY A 382 -3.34 33.50 -10.96
C GLY A 382 -3.57 32.09 -10.41
N VAL A 383 -4.81 31.58 -10.48
CA VAL A 383 -5.15 30.21 -10.10
C VAL A 383 -5.75 29.46 -11.29
N VAL A 384 -5.24 28.27 -11.57
CA VAL A 384 -5.70 27.42 -12.67
C VAL A 384 -6.11 26.07 -12.11
N VAL A 385 -7.35 25.64 -12.38
CA VAL A 385 -7.84 24.30 -12.01
C VAL A 385 -8.02 23.49 -13.29
N GLY A 386 -7.58 22.23 -13.31
CA GLY A 386 -7.76 21.42 -14.49
C GLY A 386 -7.48 19.95 -14.29
N THR A 387 -7.65 19.19 -15.36
CA THR A 387 -7.22 17.79 -15.40
C THR A 387 -5.79 17.70 -15.95
N HIS A 388 -5.36 16.48 -16.29
CA HIS A 388 -4.09 16.26 -17.00
C HIS A 388 -4.02 17.01 -18.34
N ALA A 389 -5.12 17.60 -18.81
CA ALA A 389 -5.14 18.52 -19.93
C ALA A 389 -4.15 19.69 -19.78
N LEU A 390 -3.83 20.09 -18.55
CA LEU A 390 -2.83 21.13 -18.26
C LEU A 390 -1.39 20.67 -18.57
N LEU A 391 -1.16 19.37 -18.70
CA LEU A 391 0.16 18.77 -18.97
C LEU A 391 0.47 18.64 -20.46
N TYR A 392 -0.53 18.76 -21.34
CA TYR A 392 -0.33 18.60 -22.78
C TYR A 392 0.44 19.77 -23.41
N GLU A 393 1.02 19.54 -24.58
CA GLU A 393 1.63 20.57 -25.41
C GLU A 393 0.60 21.68 -25.76
N GLY A 394 1.03 22.94 -25.69
CA GLY A 394 0.19 24.12 -25.96
C GLY A 394 -0.49 24.76 -24.75
N VAL A 395 -0.18 24.31 -23.53
CA VAL A 395 -0.49 25.03 -22.28
C VAL A 395 0.80 25.64 -21.75
N ASP A 396 0.94 26.95 -21.87
CA ASP A 396 2.12 27.70 -21.46
C ASP A 396 1.72 28.68 -20.35
N PHE A 397 2.44 28.64 -19.24
CA PHE A 397 2.23 29.54 -18.10
C PHE A 397 3.20 30.72 -18.20
N ALA A 398 2.79 31.89 -17.71
CA ALA A 398 3.66 33.05 -17.60
C ALA A 398 4.71 32.88 -16.48
N ASP A 399 4.29 32.41 -15.31
CA ASP A 399 5.18 32.12 -14.16
C ASP A 399 4.55 31.04 -13.25
N LEU A 400 4.64 29.76 -13.63
CA LEU A 400 4.11 28.68 -12.80
C LEU A 400 4.99 28.48 -11.56
N GLY A 401 4.48 28.88 -10.39
CA GLY A 401 5.19 28.81 -9.11
C GLY A 401 4.83 27.60 -8.25
N LEU A 402 3.60 27.07 -8.36
CA LEU A 402 3.14 25.94 -7.55
C LEU A 402 2.22 25.02 -8.35
N VAL A 403 2.42 23.72 -8.20
CA VAL A 403 1.51 22.69 -8.69
C VAL A 403 0.96 21.89 -7.52
N VAL A 404 -0.36 21.84 -7.42
CA VAL A 404 -1.08 21.02 -6.47
C VAL A 404 -1.68 19.82 -7.19
N VAL A 405 -1.38 18.61 -6.72
CA VAL A 405 -1.91 17.37 -7.29
C VAL A 405 -2.86 16.72 -6.30
N ASP A 406 -4.13 16.56 -6.65
CA ASP A 406 -5.12 15.89 -5.80
C ASP A 406 -5.32 14.42 -6.18
N GLU A 407 -5.36 13.54 -5.20
CA GLU A 407 -5.53 12.09 -5.32
C GLU A 407 -4.51 11.40 -6.25
N GLN A 408 -3.24 11.39 -5.81
CA GLN A 408 -2.06 10.95 -6.57
C GLN A 408 -2.09 9.48 -7.05
N HIS A 409 -2.97 8.61 -6.57
CA HIS A 409 -2.89 7.16 -6.84
C HIS A 409 -3.08 6.78 -8.33
N ARG A 410 -3.33 7.73 -9.22
CA ARG A 410 -3.34 7.57 -10.69
C ARG A 410 -2.30 8.40 -11.44
N PHE A 411 -1.50 9.21 -10.74
CA PHE A 411 -0.53 10.12 -11.36
C PHE A 411 0.84 9.46 -11.43
N GLY A 412 1.26 9.18 -12.66
CA GLY A 412 2.55 8.56 -12.97
C GLY A 412 3.72 9.52 -12.84
N VAL A 413 4.92 8.99 -13.03
CA VAL A 413 6.18 9.72 -12.82
C VAL A 413 6.50 10.62 -14.01
N GLU A 414 6.20 10.15 -15.22
CA GLU A 414 6.31 10.91 -16.48
C GLU A 414 5.51 12.22 -16.46
N GLN A 415 4.44 12.30 -15.67
CA GLN A 415 3.60 13.48 -15.55
C GLN A 415 4.21 14.53 -14.61
N ARG A 416 5.04 14.13 -13.64
CA ARG A 416 5.81 15.06 -12.78
C ARG A 416 6.91 15.75 -13.59
N ASP A 417 7.53 15.04 -14.52
CA ASP A 417 8.57 15.58 -15.39
C ASP A 417 7.96 16.56 -16.41
N ALA A 418 6.79 16.22 -16.95
CA ALA A 418 6.02 17.13 -17.79
C ALA A 418 5.69 18.45 -17.06
N LEU A 419 5.42 18.42 -15.75
CA LEU A 419 5.19 19.63 -14.94
C LEU A 419 6.45 20.45 -14.71
N ARG A 420 7.60 19.80 -14.50
CA ARG A 420 8.88 20.50 -14.34
C ARG A 420 9.29 21.19 -15.65
N ALA A 421 9.04 20.55 -16.79
CA ALA A 421 9.35 21.11 -18.11
C ALA A 421 8.45 22.28 -18.52
N LYS A 422 7.37 22.58 -17.78
CA LYS A 422 6.40 23.65 -18.08
C LYS A 422 6.79 25.03 -17.54
N ALA A 423 7.88 25.11 -16.79
CA ALA A 423 8.37 26.36 -16.21
C ALA A 423 9.88 26.47 -16.43
N ASP A 424 10.38 27.69 -16.58
CA ASP A 424 11.82 27.96 -16.73
C ASP A 424 12.64 27.49 -15.51
N GLN A 425 12.01 27.52 -14.33
CA GLN A 425 12.52 26.92 -13.10
C GLN A 425 11.48 25.92 -12.57
N PRO A 426 11.90 24.78 -11.96
CA PRO A 426 10.96 23.81 -11.44
C PRO A 426 10.00 24.45 -10.42
N PRO A 427 8.68 24.28 -10.58
CA PRO A 427 7.70 24.81 -9.65
C PRO A 427 7.75 24.03 -8.32
N HIS A 428 7.25 24.66 -7.25
CA HIS A 428 6.95 23.95 -6.01
C HIS A 428 5.84 22.91 -6.27
N VAL A 429 5.88 21.76 -5.60
CA VAL A 429 4.91 20.67 -5.77
C VAL A 429 4.32 20.28 -4.42
N LEU A 430 2.99 20.38 -4.33
CA LEU A 430 2.19 19.92 -3.20
C LEU A 430 1.26 18.79 -3.65
N VAL A 431 1.47 17.60 -3.13
CA VAL A 431 0.62 16.45 -3.43
C VAL A 431 -0.34 16.21 -2.28
N MET A 432 -1.61 15.92 -2.59
CA MET A 432 -2.64 15.63 -1.62
C MET A 432 -3.20 14.23 -1.81
N THR A 433 -3.47 13.56 -0.69
CA THR A 433 -4.18 12.27 -0.68
C THR A 433 -5.22 12.25 0.44
N ALA A 434 -6.41 11.74 0.15
CA ALA A 434 -7.39 11.42 1.18
C ALA A 434 -7.27 10.01 1.73
N THR A 435 -6.52 9.13 1.07
CA THR A 435 -6.14 7.84 1.65
C THR A 435 -4.96 8.07 2.58
N PRO A 436 -5.12 7.86 3.89
CA PRO A 436 -3.99 7.96 4.80
C PRO A 436 -3.01 6.85 4.45
N ILE A 437 -1.73 7.16 4.41
CA ILE A 437 -0.67 6.17 4.18
C ILE A 437 0.14 6.17 5.47
N PRO A 438 0.45 5.00 6.08
CA PRO A 438 1.28 4.97 7.26
C PRO A 438 2.58 5.71 6.99
N ARG A 439 2.99 6.53 7.96
CA ARG A 439 4.11 7.45 7.80
C ARG A 439 5.36 6.72 7.35
N THR A 440 5.61 5.52 7.86
CA THR A 440 6.77 4.69 7.50
C THR A 440 6.79 4.31 6.03
N VAL A 441 5.66 3.86 5.50
CA VAL A 441 5.50 3.58 4.06
C VAL A 441 5.72 4.85 3.25
N ALA A 442 5.15 5.97 3.70
CA ALA A 442 5.36 7.23 3.03
C ALA A 442 6.85 7.67 3.02
N MET A 443 7.57 7.48 4.13
CA MET A 443 9.00 7.80 4.25
C MET A 443 9.92 6.92 3.40
N THR A 444 9.52 5.69 3.07
CA THR A 444 10.33 4.77 2.24
C THR A 444 9.95 4.79 0.76
N VAL A 445 8.67 5.01 0.44
CA VAL A 445 8.15 4.92 -0.94
C VAL A 445 8.12 6.29 -1.62
N TYR A 446 7.67 7.29 -0.87
CA TYR A 446 7.56 8.67 -1.33
C TYR A 446 8.61 9.55 -0.65
N GLY A 447 9.73 8.96 -0.22
CA GLY A 447 10.71 9.60 0.67
C GLY A 447 11.48 10.79 0.07
N ASP A 448 11.25 11.13 -1.20
CA ASP A 448 11.61 12.43 -1.78
C ASP A 448 10.71 13.58 -1.30
N LEU A 449 9.55 13.25 -0.74
CA LEU A 449 8.54 14.20 -0.25
C LEU A 449 8.65 14.42 1.26
N GLU A 450 8.59 15.67 1.69
CA GLU A 450 8.27 16.02 3.06
C GLU A 450 6.80 15.68 3.36
N ILE A 451 6.51 15.18 4.56
CA ILE A 451 5.16 14.67 4.88
C ILE A 451 4.50 15.60 5.90
N SER A 452 3.38 16.19 5.52
CA SER A 452 2.47 16.90 6.42
C SER A 452 1.24 16.06 6.70
N VAL A 453 0.91 15.89 7.98
CA VAL A 453 -0.28 15.16 8.42
C VAL A 453 -1.33 16.10 9.01
N LEU A 454 -2.53 16.04 8.44
CA LEU A 454 -3.73 16.77 8.84
C LEU A 454 -4.77 15.79 9.41
N SER A 455 -4.61 15.45 10.68
CA SER A 455 -5.48 14.49 11.39
C SER A 455 -6.72 15.13 12.02
N GLN A 456 -6.71 16.44 12.27
CA GLN A 456 -7.82 17.13 12.94
C GLN A 456 -8.96 17.43 11.97
N LEU A 457 -10.17 16.96 12.28
CA LEU A 457 -11.38 17.32 11.56
C LEU A 457 -11.89 18.72 11.99
N PRO A 458 -12.43 19.54 11.08
CA PRO A 458 -13.04 20.83 11.42
C PRO A 458 -14.20 20.70 12.40
N ARG A 459 -14.43 21.74 13.22
CA ARG A 459 -15.57 21.80 14.15
C ARG A 459 -16.89 21.80 13.37
N GLY A 460 -17.86 21.00 13.83
CA GLY A 460 -19.22 20.92 13.24
C GLY A 460 -19.51 19.65 12.43
N ARG A 461 -18.51 18.78 12.22
CA ARG A 461 -18.75 17.48 11.60
C ARG A 461 -19.27 16.46 12.61
N SER A 462 -20.42 15.85 12.31
CA SER A 462 -20.98 14.78 13.14
C SER A 462 -20.25 13.45 12.86
N PRO A 463 -19.98 12.64 13.90
CA PRO A 463 -19.31 11.35 13.72
C PRO A 463 -20.16 10.40 12.86
N ILE A 464 -19.48 9.49 12.16
CA ILE A 464 -20.13 8.45 11.36
C ILE A 464 -20.13 7.16 12.17
N ALA A 465 -21.31 6.68 12.53
CA ALA A 465 -21.46 5.37 13.16
C ALA A 465 -21.33 4.28 12.10
N SER A 466 -20.41 3.34 12.29
CA SER A 466 -20.19 2.21 11.38
C SER A 466 -20.58 0.88 12.02
N HIS A 467 -21.36 0.07 11.30
CA HIS A 467 -21.78 -1.26 11.77
C HIS A 467 -21.70 -2.31 10.67
N VAL A 468 -21.26 -3.51 11.02
CA VAL A 468 -21.27 -4.65 10.10
C VAL A 468 -22.60 -5.39 10.19
N VAL A 469 -23.25 -5.60 9.05
CA VAL A 469 -24.54 -6.30 8.91
C VAL A 469 -24.26 -7.72 8.40
N PRO A 470 -24.34 -8.76 9.26
CA PRO A 470 -24.14 -10.15 8.84
C PRO A 470 -25.39 -10.69 8.15
N ALA A 471 -25.49 -10.51 6.84
CA ALA A 471 -26.69 -10.84 6.07
C ALA A 471 -26.98 -12.35 6.02
N ALA A 472 -25.93 -13.18 5.99
CA ALA A 472 -26.07 -14.64 5.96
C ALA A 472 -26.58 -15.23 7.29
N GLU A 473 -26.04 -14.76 8.42
CA GLU A 473 -26.39 -15.26 9.75
C GLU A 473 -27.68 -14.63 10.30
N LYS A 474 -27.90 -13.34 10.00
CA LYS A 474 -29.02 -12.55 10.53
C LYS A 474 -29.70 -11.76 9.41
N PRO A 475 -30.49 -12.41 8.54
CA PRO A 475 -31.21 -11.74 7.44
C PRO A 475 -32.09 -10.56 7.90
N ALA A 476 -32.70 -10.67 9.09
CA ALA A 476 -33.53 -9.61 9.67
C ALA A 476 -32.76 -8.28 9.91
N PHE A 477 -31.42 -8.31 10.02
CA PHE A 477 -30.60 -7.11 10.17
C PHE A 477 -30.51 -6.34 8.84
N LEU A 478 -30.51 -7.05 7.71
CA LEU A 478 -30.58 -6.43 6.39
C LEU A 478 -31.94 -5.73 6.19
N ASP A 479 -33.04 -6.36 6.60
CA ASP A 479 -34.36 -5.72 6.61
C ASP A 479 -34.42 -4.50 7.53
N ARG A 480 -33.71 -4.54 8.67
CA ARG A 480 -33.57 -3.38 9.55
C ARG A 480 -32.76 -2.26 8.88
N ALA A 481 -31.70 -2.58 8.16
CA ALA A 481 -30.89 -1.61 7.42
C ALA A 481 -31.74 -0.84 6.39
N TRP A 482 -32.59 -1.56 5.63
CA TRP A 482 -33.50 -0.92 4.68
C TRP A 482 -34.56 -0.04 5.35
N ARG A 483 -35.15 -0.48 6.46
CA ARG A 483 -36.08 0.36 7.24
C ARG A 483 -35.39 1.61 7.76
N ARG A 484 -34.14 1.49 8.23
CA ARG A 484 -33.36 2.64 8.71
C ARG A 484 -33.08 3.64 7.60
N LEU A 485 -32.73 3.18 6.39
CA LEU A 485 -32.59 4.04 5.23
C LEU A 485 -33.88 4.83 4.95
N ARG A 486 -35.04 4.16 4.98
CA ARG A 486 -36.34 4.83 4.77
C ARG A 486 -36.65 5.87 5.85
N GLU A 487 -36.32 5.61 7.12
CA GLU A 487 -36.50 6.58 8.21
C GLU A 487 -35.72 7.87 7.95
N GLU A 488 -34.47 7.75 7.48
CA GLU A 488 -33.59 8.89 7.17
C GLU A 488 -34.09 9.67 5.95
N VAL A 489 -34.52 8.98 4.89
CA VAL A 489 -35.14 9.63 3.72
C VAL A 489 -36.44 10.33 4.10
N ALA A 490 -37.27 9.72 4.97
CA ALA A 490 -38.49 10.35 5.47
C ALA A 490 -38.22 11.59 6.34
N ALA A 491 -37.04 11.68 6.97
CA ALA A 491 -36.57 12.87 7.67
C ALA A 491 -36.03 13.97 6.73
N GLY A 492 -36.04 13.74 5.41
CA GLY A 492 -35.56 14.69 4.40
C GLY A 492 -34.09 14.51 4.01
N HIS A 493 -33.44 13.45 4.47
CA HIS A 493 -32.06 13.14 4.11
C HIS A 493 -31.96 12.25 2.87
N GLN A 494 -30.73 12.01 2.41
CA GLN A 494 -30.44 11.19 1.24
C GLN A 494 -29.51 10.03 1.61
N ALA A 495 -29.49 9.00 0.76
CA ALA A 495 -28.72 7.79 1.03
C ALA A 495 -27.95 7.27 -0.20
N TYR A 496 -26.81 6.64 0.07
CA TYR A 496 -26.04 5.88 -0.91
C TYR A 496 -26.20 4.38 -0.67
N VAL A 497 -26.33 3.62 -1.77
CA VAL A 497 -26.23 2.16 -1.78
C VAL A 497 -25.13 1.77 -2.76
N VAL A 498 -24.07 1.13 -2.28
CA VAL A 498 -22.90 0.78 -3.10
C VAL A 498 -22.87 -0.71 -3.39
N CYS A 499 -22.70 -1.06 -4.66
CA CYS A 499 -22.50 -2.43 -5.11
C CYS A 499 -21.10 -2.62 -5.72
N PRO A 500 -20.49 -3.81 -5.61
CA PRO A 500 -19.16 -4.08 -6.15
C PRO A 500 -19.10 -4.08 -7.69
N ARG A 501 -20.20 -4.41 -8.39
CA ARG A 501 -20.21 -4.60 -9.86
C ARG A 501 -21.28 -3.75 -10.55
N ILE A 502 -21.13 -3.55 -11.86
CA ILE A 502 -22.11 -2.87 -12.73
C ILE A 502 -23.27 -3.80 -13.14
N GLY A 503 -22.99 -4.95 -13.79
CA GLY A 503 -24.03 -5.91 -14.21
C GLY A 503 -23.86 -6.63 -15.55
N GLU A 504 -22.73 -6.50 -16.26
CA GLU A 504 -22.46 -7.38 -17.41
C GLU A 504 -21.95 -8.75 -16.92
N ALA A 505 -22.43 -9.83 -17.55
CA ALA A 505 -21.97 -11.19 -17.30
C ALA A 505 -20.45 -11.26 -17.45
N ALA A 506 -19.81 -12.10 -16.61
CA ALA A 506 -18.38 -12.32 -16.63
C ALA A 506 -17.92 -12.69 -18.05
N THR A 507 -17.40 -11.72 -18.81
CA THR A 507 -16.30 -12.01 -19.73
C THR A 507 -15.13 -12.39 -18.86
N GLU A 508 -14.50 -13.52 -19.17
CA GLU A 508 -13.47 -14.23 -18.40
C GLU A 508 -12.13 -13.47 -18.24
N GLU A 509 -12.16 -12.14 -18.20
CA GLU A 509 -10.98 -11.27 -18.14
C GLU A 509 -11.24 -10.08 -17.21
N GLU A 510 -11.27 -10.32 -15.90
CA GLU A 510 -10.85 -9.33 -14.91
C GLU A 510 -10.07 -10.09 -13.82
N ASP A 511 -8.80 -9.72 -13.64
CA ASP A 511 -7.82 -10.22 -12.66
C ASP A 511 -8.29 -10.05 -11.20
N ALA A 512 -9.31 -10.81 -10.80
CA ALA A 512 -9.57 -11.08 -9.40
C ALA A 512 -8.84 -12.37 -9.02
N PRO A 513 -8.01 -12.39 -7.97
CA PRO A 513 -7.39 -13.63 -7.51
C PRO A 513 -8.50 -14.65 -7.19
N PRO A 514 -8.34 -15.92 -7.59
CA PRO A 514 -9.33 -16.95 -7.31
C PRO A 514 -9.51 -17.06 -5.78
N PRO A 515 -10.74 -17.22 -5.29
CA PRO A 515 -10.98 -17.33 -3.85
C PRO A 515 -10.29 -18.58 -3.28
N GLU A 516 -9.52 -18.39 -2.20
CA GLU A 516 -8.69 -19.42 -1.54
C GLU A 516 -9.53 -20.51 -0.84
N ASP A 517 -10.84 -20.33 -0.68
CA ASP A 517 -11.67 -21.16 0.21
C ASP A 517 -12.53 -22.26 -0.46
N GLY A 518 -12.47 -22.45 -1.78
CA GLY A 518 -13.20 -23.55 -2.46
C GLY A 518 -14.73 -23.59 -2.31
N GLN A 519 -15.36 -22.59 -1.68
CA GLN A 519 -16.81 -22.43 -1.64
C GLN A 519 -17.29 -21.71 -2.91
N GLU A 520 -18.34 -22.24 -3.55
CA GLU A 520 -19.08 -21.58 -4.64
C GLU A 520 -19.67 -20.25 -4.13
N ARG A 521 -18.87 -19.18 -4.16
CA ARG A 521 -19.33 -17.83 -3.81
C ARG A 521 -20.28 -17.36 -4.90
N ARG A 522 -21.46 -16.88 -4.50
CA ARG A 522 -22.39 -16.20 -5.41
C ARG A 522 -21.68 -15.06 -6.16
N PRO A 523 -22.07 -14.75 -7.41
CA PRO A 523 -21.50 -13.61 -8.13
C PRO A 523 -21.75 -12.31 -7.33
N PRO A 524 -20.81 -11.36 -7.37
CA PRO A 524 -20.93 -10.08 -6.67
C PRO A 524 -22.16 -9.30 -7.15
N LEU A 525 -22.86 -8.66 -6.20
CA LEU A 525 -24.06 -7.89 -6.49
C LEU A 525 -23.78 -6.75 -7.49
N ALA A 526 -24.64 -6.65 -8.50
CA ALA A 526 -24.52 -5.67 -9.57
C ALA A 526 -25.49 -4.50 -9.39
N VAL A 527 -25.04 -3.27 -9.63
CA VAL A 527 -25.87 -2.06 -9.56
C VAL A 527 -27.12 -2.17 -10.44
N LEU A 528 -26.98 -2.66 -11.69
CA LEU A 528 -28.08 -2.78 -12.64
C LEU A 528 -29.11 -3.85 -12.25
N GLU A 529 -28.72 -4.84 -11.44
CA GLU A 529 -29.61 -5.87 -10.92
C GLU A 529 -30.26 -5.44 -9.59
N VAL A 530 -29.48 -4.78 -8.73
CA VAL A 530 -29.91 -4.36 -7.39
C VAL A 530 -30.87 -3.16 -7.45
N ALA A 531 -30.64 -2.18 -8.32
CA ALA A 531 -31.45 -0.97 -8.34
C ALA A 531 -32.95 -1.25 -8.64
N PRO A 532 -33.32 -2.08 -9.64
CA PRO A 532 -34.71 -2.49 -9.86
C PRO A 532 -35.31 -3.24 -8.66
N LEU A 533 -34.56 -4.18 -8.07
CA LEU A 533 -35.01 -4.96 -6.91
C LEU A 533 -35.31 -4.07 -5.70
N LEU A 534 -34.48 -3.06 -5.46
CA LEU A 534 -34.71 -2.08 -4.40
C LEU A 534 -35.94 -1.20 -4.70
N ALA A 535 -36.09 -0.75 -5.95
CA ALA A 535 -37.21 0.09 -6.38
C ALA A 535 -38.56 -0.62 -6.26
N GLU A 536 -38.62 -1.92 -6.57
CA GLU A 536 -39.85 -2.71 -6.48
C GLU A 536 -40.10 -3.29 -5.08
N GLY A 537 -39.03 -3.52 -4.32
CA GLY A 537 -39.07 -4.12 -2.99
C GLY A 537 -38.91 -3.11 -1.85
N PRO A 538 -37.82 -3.18 -1.07
CA PRO A 538 -37.70 -2.46 0.20
C PRO A 538 -37.75 -0.94 0.09
N LEU A 539 -37.33 -0.36 -1.03
CA LEU A 539 -37.28 1.09 -1.26
C LEU A 539 -38.43 1.60 -2.13
N LYS A 540 -39.49 0.79 -2.28
CA LYS A 540 -40.69 1.18 -3.03
C LYS A 540 -41.22 2.54 -2.59
N GLY A 541 -41.46 3.40 -3.58
CA GLY A 541 -41.96 4.77 -3.41
C GLY A 541 -40.89 5.84 -3.22
N LEU A 542 -39.59 5.48 -3.20
CA LEU A 542 -38.49 6.45 -3.19
C LEU A 542 -37.98 6.75 -4.60
N ARG A 543 -37.39 7.93 -4.79
CA ARG A 543 -36.76 8.34 -6.06
C ARG A 543 -35.33 7.81 -6.10
N ILE A 544 -35.10 6.75 -6.87
CA ILE A 544 -33.82 6.06 -6.94
C ILE A 544 -33.09 6.44 -8.24
N GLY A 545 -31.84 6.86 -8.13
CA GLY A 545 -30.92 7.03 -9.25
C GLY A 545 -29.87 5.93 -9.32
N VAL A 546 -29.27 5.75 -10.50
CA VAL A 546 -28.21 4.77 -10.75
C VAL A 546 -26.95 5.48 -11.25
N LEU A 547 -25.78 5.13 -10.71
CA LEU A 547 -24.50 5.66 -11.15
C LEU A 547 -23.43 4.58 -11.27
N HIS A 548 -22.83 4.42 -12.46
CA HIS A 548 -21.74 3.46 -12.66
C HIS A 548 -20.70 3.93 -13.69
N GLY A 549 -19.57 3.23 -13.74
CA GLY A 549 -18.37 3.66 -14.50
C GLY A 549 -18.58 3.74 -16.01
N LYS A 550 -19.47 2.90 -16.54
CA LYS A 550 -19.82 2.85 -17.97
C LYS A 550 -20.78 3.95 -18.45
N LEU A 551 -21.38 4.74 -17.56
CA LEU A 551 -22.25 5.85 -17.99
C LEU A 551 -21.43 6.94 -18.71
N PRO A 552 -21.97 7.55 -19.79
CA PRO A 552 -21.42 8.76 -20.39
C PRO A 552 -21.21 9.88 -19.35
N ALA A 553 -20.20 10.72 -19.56
CA ALA A 553 -19.85 11.79 -18.62
C ALA A 553 -21.03 12.75 -18.34
N ASP A 554 -21.72 13.18 -19.39
CA ASP A 554 -22.88 14.08 -19.28
C ASP A 554 -24.02 13.48 -18.45
N GLU A 555 -24.24 12.16 -18.57
CA GLU A 555 -25.27 11.44 -17.81
C GLU A 555 -24.88 11.30 -16.35
N LYS A 556 -23.62 10.93 -16.05
CA LYS A 556 -23.09 10.91 -14.68
C LYS A 556 -23.27 12.27 -14.01
N ASP A 557 -22.92 13.33 -14.73
CA ASP A 557 -23.03 14.71 -14.24
C ASP A 557 -24.48 15.12 -14.01
N SER A 558 -25.40 14.67 -14.87
CA SER A 558 -26.84 14.94 -14.68
C SER A 558 -27.36 14.25 -13.43
N VAL A 559 -27.11 12.94 -13.27
CA VAL A 559 -27.55 12.16 -12.10
C VAL A 559 -26.97 12.73 -10.81
N MET A 560 -25.67 13.06 -10.79
CA MET A 560 -25.04 13.66 -9.62
C MET A 560 -25.60 15.04 -9.28
N ARG A 561 -25.93 15.87 -10.27
CA ARG A 561 -26.59 17.16 -10.04
C ARG A 561 -28.01 16.99 -9.49
N GLU A 562 -28.76 16.03 -9.99
CA GLU A 562 -30.11 15.72 -9.50
C GLU A 562 -30.07 15.20 -8.06
N PHE A 563 -29.12 14.33 -7.74
CA PHE A 563 -28.91 13.86 -6.39
C PHE A 563 -28.47 15.01 -5.47
N ALA A 564 -27.47 15.82 -5.83
CA ALA A 564 -27.06 16.96 -5.01
C ALA A 564 -28.20 17.99 -4.78
N ALA A 565 -29.13 18.13 -5.73
CA ALA A 565 -30.29 19.02 -5.63
C ALA A 565 -31.48 18.42 -4.85
N GLY A 566 -31.35 17.21 -4.28
CA GLY A 566 -32.45 16.54 -3.56
C GLY A 566 -33.60 16.06 -4.45
N LYS A 567 -33.38 15.94 -5.77
CA LYS A 567 -34.37 15.37 -6.70
C LYS A 567 -34.41 13.85 -6.65
N LEU A 568 -33.34 13.23 -6.17
CA LEU A 568 -33.21 11.80 -5.94
C LEU A 568 -32.98 11.55 -4.44
N ASP A 569 -33.70 10.57 -3.89
CA ASP A 569 -33.61 10.22 -2.48
C ASP A 569 -32.46 9.24 -2.21
N VAL A 570 -32.25 8.30 -3.14
CA VAL A 570 -31.27 7.23 -3.02
C VAL A 570 -30.45 7.12 -4.30
N LEU A 571 -29.12 7.04 -4.17
CA LEU A 571 -28.23 6.76 -5.28
C LEU A 571 -27.64 5.35 -5.14
N VAL A 572 -27.97 4.47 -6.09
CA VAL A 572 -27.36 3.13 -6.19
C VAL A 572 -26.16 3.21 -7.13
N ALA A 573 -24.97 2.93 -6.63
CA ALA A 573 -23.74 3.18 -7.38
C ALA A 573 -22.67 2.10 -7.22
N THR A 574 -21.70 2.08 -8.13
CA THR A 574 -20.43 1.35 -7.91
C THR A 574 -19.43 2.23 -7.15
N THR A 575 -18.18 1.77 -7.04
CA THR A 575 -17.03 2.53 -6.50
C THR A 575 -16.77 3.86 -7.19
N VAL A 576 -17.47 4.23 -8.26
CA VAL A 576 -17.29 5.53 -8.93
C VAL A 576 -17.57 6.72 -8.01
N ILE A 577 -18.41 6.55 -6.99
CA ILE A 577 -18.64 7.61 -5.99
C ILE A 577 -17.46 7.82 -5.04
N GLU A 578 -16.48 6.91 -5.03
CA GLU A 578 -15.23 7.01 -4.25
C GLU A 578 -14.54 8.36 -4.49
N VAL A 579 -14.64 8.89 -5.71
CA VAL A 579 -14.01 10.13 -6.19
C VAL A 579 -15.07 11.22 -6.52
N GLY A 580 -16.30 11.09 -5.99
CA GLY A 580 -17.47 11.88 -6.40
C GLY A 580 -17.68 13.26 -5.74
N VAL A 581 -18.83 13.87 -6.05
CA VAL A 581 -19.30 15.17 -5.52
C VAL A 581 -19.73 15.06 -4.05
N ASP A 582 -19.48 16.12 -3.28
CA ASP A 582 -19.93 16.23 -1.88
C ASP A 582 -21.44 16.52 -1.81
N VAL A 583 -22.20 15.71 -1.07
CA VAL A 583 -23.64 15.91 -0.84
C VAL A 583 -23.89 15.99 0.68
N PRO A 584 -23.92 17.21 1.27
CA PRO A 584 -24.02 17.39 2.72
C PRO A 584 -25.27 16.77 3.36
N ASN A 585 -26.36 16.64 2.59
CA ASN A 585 -27.63 16.06 3.05
C ASN A 585 -27.63 14.51 3.03
N SER A 586 -26.53 13.87 2.61
CA SER A 586 -26.41 12.42 2.61
C SER A 586 -25.95 11.90 3.97
N THR A 587 -26.83 11.17 4.67
CA THR A 587 -26.60 10.67 6.03
C THR A 587 -26.37 9.17 6.10
N VAL A 588 -26.81 8.40 5.11
CA VAL A 588 -26.73 6.93 5.13
C VAL A 588 -25.89 6.38 3.99
N MET A 589 -24.96 5.49 4.31
CA MET A 589 -24.16 4.68 3.37
C MET A 589 -24.41 3.20 3.63
N ILE A 590 -24.92 2.47 2.64
CA ILE A 590 -25.04 1.00 2.70
C ILE A 590 -24.12 0.39 1.64
N ILE A 591 -23.15 -0.41 2.05
CA ILE A 591 -22.21 -1.09 1.14
C ILE A 591 -22.59 -2.57 1.10
N LEU A 592 -23.04 -3.04 -0.05
CA LEU A 592 -23.39 -4.43 -0.30
C LEU A 592 -22.14 -5.25 -0.65
N ASP A 593 -22.08 -6.50 -0.19
CA ASP A 593 -20.90 -7.36 -0.31
C ASP A 593 -19.60 -6.65 0.14
N ALA A 594 -19.65 -5.98 1.29
CA ALA A 594 -18.57 -5.14 1.81
C ALA A 594 -17.24 -5.90 1.97
N ASP A 595 -17.27 -7.22 2.16
CA ASP A 595 -16.09 -8.09 2.20
C ASP A 595 -15.35 -8.22 0.86
N ARG A 596 -15.89 -7.67 -0.24
CA ARG A 596 -15.21 -7.62 -1.54
C ARG A 596 -14.43 -6.33 -1.78
N PHE A 597 -14.54 -5.35 -0.89
CA PHE A 597 -13.84 -4.07 -1.01
C PHE A 597 -12.58 -4.06 -0.16
N GLY A 598 -11.55 -3.35 -0.64
CA GLY A 598 -10.36 -3.06 0.17
C GLY A 598 -10.69 -2.10 1.33
N VAL A 599 -9.88 -2.12 2.40
CA VAL A 599 -10.06 -1.24 3.56
C VAL A 599 -10.05 0.23 3.15
N SER A 600 -9.11 0.61 2.29
CA SER A 600 -8.99 1.97 1.75
C SER A 600 -10.26 2.42 1.00
N GLN A 601 -10.86 1.55 0.19
CA GLN A 601 -12.11 1.85 -0.54
C GLN A 601 -13.29 2.02 0.43
N LEU A 602 -13.43 1.12 1.41
CA LEU A 602 -14.47 1.22 2.44
C LEU A 602 -14.36 2.53 3.23
N HIS A 603 -13.14 2.94 3.55
CA HIS A 603 -12.86 4.21 4.21
C HIS A 603 -13.30 5.42 3.36
N GLN A 604 -12.92 5.45 2.08
CA GLN A 604 -13.27 6.54 1.17
C GLN A 604 -14.78 6.62 0.94
N LEU A 605 -15.45 5.48 0.73
CA LEU A 605 -16.91 5.39 0.61
C LEU A 605 -17.60 5.88 1.89
N ARG A 606 -17.16 5.42 3.07
CA ARG A 606 -17.68 5.91 4.35
C ARG A 606 -17.56 7.43 4.47
N GLY A 607 -16.44 8.01 4.02
CA GLY A 607 -16.21 9.47 4.03
C GLY A 607 -17.12 10.29 3.11
N ARG A 608 -18.00 9.65 2.32
CA ARG A 608 -18.99 10.32 1.46
C ARG A 608 -20.30 10.71 2.17
N VAL A 609 -20.51 10.25 3.41
CA VAL A 609 -21.67 10.61 4.23
C VAL A 609 -21.28 11.37 5.49
N GLY A 610 -22.24 11.99 6.16
CA GLY A 610 -22.00 12.70 7.43
C GLY A 610 -21.14 13.95 7.26
N ARG A 611 -21.41 14.71 6.19
CA ARG A 611 -20.72 15.97 5.87
C ARG A 611 -21.50 17.22 6.26
N GLY A 612 -22.80 17.09 6.47
CA GLY A 612 -23.64 18.13 7.10
C GLY A 612 -23.64 18.06 8.63
N SER A 613 -24.58 18.76 9.24
CA SER A 613 -24.79 18.76 10.70
C SER A 613 -25.42 17.46 11.22
N ALA A 614 -26.11 16.71 10.37
CA ALA A 614 -26.74 15.44 10.74
C ALA A 614 -25.71 14.30 10.91
N PRO A 615 -25.91 13.40 11.88
CA PRO A 615 -25.02 12.26 12.10
C PRO A 615 -25.04 11.29 10.91
N GLY A 616 -23.86 10.77 10.56
CA GLY A 616 -23.72 9.79 9.49
C GLY A 616 -23.88 8.35 9.99
N LEU A 617 -24.40 7.47 9.15
CA LEU A 617 -24.53 6.03 9.39
C LEU A 617 -23.95 5.25 8.21
N CYS A 618 -23.02 4.34 8.47
CA CYS A 618 -22.42 3.46 7.47
C CYS A 618 -22.65 1.99 7.83
N LEU A 619 -23.32 1.25 6.95
CA LEU A 619 -23.69 -0.15 7.13
C LEU A 619 -22.94 -1.02 6.12
N LEU A 620 -22.08 -1.90 6.64
CA LEU A 620 -21.25 -2.82 5.86
C LEU A 620 -21.94 -4.18 5.78
N VAL A 621 -22.67 -4.43 4.69
CA VAL A 621 -23.42 -5.68 4.50
C VAL A 621 -22.49 -6.75 3.97
N SER A 622 -22.43 -7.89 4.65
CA SER A 622 -21.55 -9.01 4.27
C SER A 622 -22.18 -10.35 4.60
N GLU A 623 -21.84 -11.36 3.79
CA GLU A 623 -22.17 -12.77 4.03
C GLU A 623 -21.00 -13.57 4.63
N ALA A 624 -19.86 -12.92 4.90
CA ALA A 624 -18.71 -13.56 5.52
C ALA A 624 -19.06 -14.04 6.94
N GLN A 625 -18.69 -15.29 7.23
CA GLN A 625 -18.94 -15.93 8.52
C GLN A 625 -18.04 -15.36 9.63
N GLU A 626 -18.53 -15.41 10.87
CA GLU A 626 -17.76 -15.07 12.06
C GLU A 626 -16.45 -15.88 12.17
N GLY A 627 -15.35 -15.20 12.51
CA GLY A 627 -14.00 -15.80 12.61
C GLY A 627 -13.22 -15.91 11.29
N THR A 628 -13.77 -15.45 10.16
CA THR A 628 -13.00 -15.35 8.91
C THR A 628 -12.16 -14.06 8.84
N PRO A 629 -11.01 -14.04 8.14
CA PRO A 629 -10.20 -12.83 7.96
C PRO A 629 -11.01 -11.66 7.36
N ALA A 630 -11.91 -11.96 6.43
CA ALA A 630 -12.81 -10.98 5.82
C ALA A 630 -13.75 -10.33 6.85
N ARG A 631 -14.28 -11.12 7.80
CA ARG A 631 -15.15 -10.62 8.86
C ARG A 631 -14.40 -9.79 9.89
N GLU A 632 -13.22 -10.25 10.32
CA GLU A 632 -12.35 -9.52 11.23
C GLU A 632 -11.94 -8.18 10.64
N ARG A 633 -11.60 -8.14 9.35
CA ARG A 633 -11.32 -6.90 8.63
C ARG A 633 -12.51 -5.93 8.65
N LEU A 634 -13.72 -6.39 8.37
CA LEU A 634 -14.91 -5.54 8.40
C LEU A 634 -15.21 -5.02 9.81
N ALA A 635 -15.02 -5.85 10.84
CA ALA A 635 -15.18 -5.44 12.23
C ALA A 635 -14.16 -4.36 12.61
N SER A 636 -12.90 -4.52 12.20
CA SER A 636 -11.85 -3.52 12.39
C SER A 636 -12.19 -2.20 11.69
N VAL A 637 -12.65 -2.26 10.43
CA VAL A 637 -13.12 -1.07 9.68
C VAL A 637 -14.28 -0.35 10.38
N ALA A 638 -15.22 -1.10 10.95
CA ALA A 638 -16.35 -0.54 11.66
C ALA A 638 -15.98 0.05 13.04
N SER A 639 -14.93 -0.47 13.68
CA SER A 639 -14.52 -0.10 15.04
C SER A 639 -13.81 1.24 15.15
N THR A 640 -13.24 1.75 14.06
CA THR A 640 -12.46 3.00 14.07
C THR A 640 -12.88 3.93 12.95
N THR A 641 -12.98 5.22 13.26
CA THR A 641 -13.13 6.28 12.26
C THR A 641 -11.79 6.82 11.77
N ASP A 642 -10.70 6.51 12.47
CA ASP A 642 -9.35 7.00 12.16
C ASP A 642 -8.81 6.32 10.90
N GLY A 643 -8.65 7.12 9.84
CA GLY A 643 -8.19 6.62 8.56
C GLY A 643 -6.73 6.16 8.57
N PHE A 644 -5.86 6.69 9.45
CA PHE A 644 -4.46 6.23 9.58
C PHE A 644 -4.41 4.85 10.20
N ARG A 645 -5.21 4.61 11.24
CA ARG A 645 -5.32 3.28 11.85
C ARG A 645 -5.84 2.25 10.85
N LEU A 646 -6.75 2.65 9.97
CA LEU A 646 -7.25 1.78 8.90
C LEU A 646 -6.21 1.48 7.83
N ALA A 647 -5.36 2.45 7.49
CA ALA A 647 -4.28 2.23 6.54
C ALA A 647 -3.20 1.29 7.09
N GLU A 648 -2.89 1.37 8.39
CA GLU A 648 -2.03 0.39 9.07
C GLU A 648 -2.64 -1.01 8.98
N LEU A 649 -3.94 -1.16 9.27
CA LEU A 649 -4.64 -2.44 9.16
C LEU A 649 -4.69 -2.97 7.72
N ASP A 650 -4.87 -2.11 6.70
CA ASP A 650 -4.84 -2.50 5.28
C ASP A 650 -3.45 -3.04 4.90
N LEU A 651 -2.38 -2.40 5.38
CA LEU A 651 -0.99 -2.81 5.15
C LEU A 651 -0.55 -4.02 5.99
N GLU A 652 -1.13 -4.25 7.16
CA GLU A 652 -0.87 -5.47 7.94
C GLU A 652 -1.46 -6.70 7.22
N GLN A 653 -2.58 -6.50 6.51
CA GLN A 653 -3.30 -7.56 5.82
C GLN A 653 -2.79 -7.81 4.40
N ARG A 654 -2.41 -6.76 3.67
CA ARG A 654 -1.71 -6.90 2.39
C ARG A 654 -0.27 -7.26 2.69
N ARG A 655 0.26 -8.34 2.13
CA ARG A 655 1.72 -8.59 2.20
C ARG A 655 2.40 -7.35 1.62
N GLU A 656 3.38 -6.79 2.35
CA GLU A 656 3.99 -5.48 2.09
C GLU A 656 4.47 -5.28 0.63
N GLY A 657 4.76 -6.37 -0.08
CA GLY A 657 5.12 -6.38 -1.50
C GLY A 657 4.03 -5.90 -2.48
N ASP A 658 2.73 -6.01 -2.15
CA ASP A 658 1.64 -5.59 -3.06
C ASP A 658 1.42 -4.08 -3.10
N VAL A 659 1.72 -3.36 -2.01
CA VAL A 659 1.54 -1.90 -1.92
C VAL A 659 2.67 -1.14 -2.62
N LEU A 660 3.83 -1.77 -2.74
CA LEU A 660 5.01 -1.24 -3.44
C LEU A 660 4.93 -1.39 -4.98
N GLY A 661 3.88 -2.07 -5.48
CA GLY A 661 3.43 -1.96 -6.86
C GLY A 661 3.35 -3.28 -7.63
N ALA A 662 2.14 -3.60 -8.10
CA ALA A 662 1.89 -4.57 -9.17
C ALA A 662 2.51 -4.18 -10.53
N ALA A 663 3.02 -2.94 -10.68
CA ALA A 663 3.86 -2.53 -11.81
C ALA A 663 5.32 -3.02 -11.69
N GLN A 664 5.72 -3.57 -10.54
CA GLN A 664 7.06 -4.12 -10.28
C GLN A 664 7.09 -5.66 -10.27
N SER A 665 6.05 -6.34 -10.77
CA SER A 665 5.92 -7.80 -10.68
C SER A 665 7.02 -8.60 -11.41
N GLY A 666 7.95 -7.92 -12.08
CA GLY A 666 9.08 -8.54 -12.76
C GLY A 666 10.36 -8.76 -11.94
N ARG A 667 10.69 -7.92 -10.95
CA ARG A 667 12.03 -7.97 -10.30
C ARG A 667 12.01 -7.57 -8.82
N ARG A 668 12.82 -8.29 -8.05
CA ARG A 668 12.88 -8.42 -6.58
C ARG A 668 12.66 -7.10 -5.81
N SER A 669 11.70 -7.08 -4.87
CA SER A 669 11.71 -6.05 -3.82
C SER A 669 12.98 -6.24 -2.97
N HIS A 670 13.86 -5.25 -2.90
CA HIS A 670 15.14 -5.36 -2.17
C HIS A 670 14.99 -5.44 -0.63
N LEU A 671 13.80 -5.14 -0.08
CA LEU A 671 13.50 -5.34 1.34
C LEU A 671 13.20 -6.82 1.58
N ARG A 672 14.10 -7.54 2.25
CA ARG A 672 13.97 -8.98 2.52
C ARG A 672 13.59 -9.26 3.97
N LEU A 673 14.06 -8.42 4.90
CA LEU A 673 13.79 -8.57 6.33
C LEU A 673 13.03 -7.40 6.93
N LEU A 674 13.25 -6.18 6.43
CA LEU A 674 12.64 -4.97 6.94
C LEU A 674 11.13 -4.98 6.69
N SER A 675 10.37 -4.81 7.76
CA SER A 675 8.93 -4.59 7.71
C SER A 675 8.64 -3.10 7.87
N LEU A 676 8.00 -2.49 6.88
CA LEU A 676 7.72 -1.04 6.92
C LEU A 676 6.79 -0.66 8.08
N LEU A 677 5.93 -1.59 8.50
CA LEU A 677 5.02 -1.37 9.63
C LEU A 677 5.68 -1.65 10.98
N ARG A 678 6.30 -2.84 11.12
CA ARG A 678 6.81 -3.29 12.43
C ARG A 678 8.12 -2.62 12.82
N ASP A 679 8.92 -2.19 11.84
CA ASP A 679 10.25 -1.61 12.06
C ASP A 679 10.24 -0.07 11.93
N ALA A 680 9.11 0.57 12.23
CA ALA A 680 8.89 2.01 12.13
C ALA A 680 9.95 2.86 12.83
N ASP A 681 10.26 2.52 14.10
CA ASP A 681 11.26 3.22 14.90
C ASP A 681 12.67 3.05 14.31
N LEU A 682 12.98 1.86 13.81
CA LEU A 682 14.26 1.56 13.17
C LEU A 682 14.44 2.39 11.89
N ILE A 683 13.40 2.51 11.07
CA ILE A 683 13.43 3.34 9.84
C ILE A 683 13.60 4.83 10.18
N ARG A 684 12.90 5.34 11.21
CA ARG A 684 13.03 6.73 11.64
C ARG A 684 14.45 7.03 12.10
N ASP A 685 15.02 6.15 12.92
CA ASP A 685 16.37 6.29 13.43
C ASP A 685 17.41 6.22 12.31
N ALA A 686 17.25 5.27 11.36
CA ALA A 686 18.09 5.18 10.17
C ALA A 686 17.99 6.42 9.28
N ARG A 687 16.81 7.07 9.19
CA ARG A 687 16.64 8.32 8.45
C ARG A 687 17.44 9.47 9.08
N ALA A 688 17.40 9.60 10.41
CA ALA A 688 18.15 10.64 11.10
C ALA A 688 19.65 10.51 10.83
N ASP A 689 20.18 9.29 10.94
CA ASP A 689 21.59 9.00 10.68
C ASP A 689 21.95 9.20 9.20
N ALA A 690 21.04 8.84 8.29
CA ALA A 690 21.24 9.00 6.86
C ALA A 690 21.30 10.47 6.45
N ILE A 691 20.41 11.31 6.99
CA ILE A 691 20.41 12.76 6.75
C ILE A 691 21.71 13.37 7.26
N ALA A 692 22.09 13.05 8.51
CA ALA A 692 23.33 13.56 9.10
C ALA A 692 24.57 13.16 8.28
N LEU A 693 24.59 11.94 7.73
CA LEU A 693 25.69 11.48 6.89
C LEU A 693 25.74 12.23 5.55
N ILE A 694 24.61 12.39 4.87
CA ILE A 694 24.55 13.07 3.57
C ILE A 694 24.80 14.58 3.70
N GLU A 695 24.42 15.21 4.81
CA GLU A 695 24.78 16.61 5.07
C GLU A 695 26.30 16.81 5.20
N ALA A 696 27.03 15.81 5.71
CA ALA A 696 28.48 15.86 5.87
C ALA A 696 29.24 15.38 4.62
N ASP A 697 28.76 14.33 3.95
CA ASP A 697 29.38 13.69 2.78
C ASP A 697 28.32 13.33 1.73
N PRO A 698 27.87 14.30 0.91
CA PRO A 698 26.77 14.10 -0.04
C PRO A 698 27.01 13.00 -1.08
N GLU A 699 28.26 12.86 -1.53
CA GLU A 699 28.66 11.88 -2.54
C GLU A 699 29.12 10.54 -1.93
N LEU A 700 29.14 10.42 -0.59
CA LEU A 700 29.68 9.27 0.13
C LEU A 700 31.16 8.98 -0.23
N ALA A 701 31.93 10.03 -0.53
CA ALA A 701 33.32 9.93 -0.97
C ALA A 701 34.24 9.42 0.16
N GLU A 702 33.92 9.71 1.42
CA GLU A 702 34.63 9.19 2.59
C GLU A 702 34.17 7.77 2.97
N HIS A 703 33.08 7.28 2.35
CA HIS A 703 32.46 5.98 2.62
C HIS A 703 32.24 5.15 1.34
N PRO A 704 33.30 4.78 0.59
CA PRO A 704 33.19 4.12 -0.71
C PRO A 704 32.54 2.73 -0.64
N GLU A 705 32.73 2.00 0.46
CA GLU A 705 32.10 0.68 0.66
C GLU A 705 30.58 0.78 0.86
N LEU A 706 30.14 1.84 1.55
CA LEU A 706 28.73 2.16 1.73
C LEU A 706 28.10 2.58 0.39
N ALA A 707 28.79 3.42 -0.37
CA ALA A 707 28.37 3.84 -1.70
C ALA A 707 28.20 2.65 -2.65
N ALA A 708 29.18 1.72 -2.67
CA ALA A 708 29.10 0.50 -3.46
C ALA A 708 27.94 -0.40 -3.04
N THR A 709 27.68 -0.52 -1.73
CA THR A 709 26.55 -1.27 -1.20
C THR A 709 25.22 -0.66 -1.66
N ILE A 710 25.07 0.67 -1.55
CA ILE A 710 23.87 1.39 -2.00
C ILE A 710 23.64 1.20 -3.50
N ALA A 711 24.69 1.28 -4.32
CA ALA A 711 24.58 1.06 -5.76
C ALA A 711 24.00 -0.32 -6.10
N GLN A 712 24.30 -1.36 -5.31
CA GLN A 712 23.72 -2.70 -5.48
C GLN A 712 22.26 -2.80 -5.01
N PHE A 713 21.81 -1.93 -4.11
CA PHE A 713 20.40 -1.82 -3.68
C PHE A 713 19.54 -1.02 -4.66
N VAL A 714 20.17 -0.30 -5.58
CA VAL A 714 19.56 0.62 -6.53
C VAL A 714 19.79 0.06 -7.94
N ASP A 715 19.07 -1.01 -8.30
CA ASP A 715 19.18 -1.62 -9.63
C ASP A 715 18.84 -0.64 -10.78
N GLU A 716 19.41 -0.89 -11.96
CA GLU A 716 19.44 -0.01 -13.15
C GLU A 716 18.06 0.46 -13.68
N GLU A 717 16.95 -0.22 -13.39
CA GLU A 717 15.59 0.26 -13.73
C GLU A 717 15.11 1.38 -12.78
N ARG A 718 15.57 1.37 -11.52
CA ARG A 718 15.51 2.56 -10.66
C ARG A 718 16.52 3.59 -11.13
N ALA A 719 17.64 3.23 -11.77
CA ALA A 719 18.60 4.17 -12.34
C ALA A 719 18.04 4.95 -13.55
N GLU A 720 17.29 4.30 -14.44
CA GLU A 720 16.53 4.99 -15.50
C GLU A 720 15.40 5.87 -14.94
N TYR A 721 14.82 5.48 -13.80
CA TYR A 721 13.92 6.33 -13.00
C TYR A 721 14.67 7.44 -12.24
N LEU A 722 15.95 7.25 -11.91
CA LEU A 722 16.82 8.17 -11.16
C LEU A 722 17.44 9.25 -12.04
N GLU A 723 17.69 8.96 -13.32
CA GLU A 723 18.14 9.96 -14.29
C GLU A 723 16.98 10.80 -14.84
N LYS A 724 15.74 10.30 -14.74
CA LYS A 724 14.53 10.97 -15.23
C LYS A 724 13.71 11.69 -14.14
N GLY A 725 13.95 11.42 -12.86
CA GLY A 725 13.12 11.89 -11.71
C GLY A 725 13.60 13.11 -10.94
#